data_AF-Q1MLU6-F1
#
_entry.id   AF-Q1MLU6-F1
#
_cell.length_a   1.000
_cell.length_b   1.000
_cell.length_c   1.000
_cell.angle_alpha   90.00
_cell.angle_beta   90.00
_cell.angle_gamma   90.00
#
_symmetry.space_group_name_H-M   'P 1'
#
loop_
_entity.id
_entity.type
_entity.pdbx_description
1 polymer ?
#
loop_
_entity_poly.entity_id
_entity_poly.type
_entity_poly.pdbx_seq_one_letter_code
_entity_poly.pdbx_strand_id
1 'polypeptide(L)'
;MLKHLKIRTKIISVVALLGLITMAGLIYVISEFRRADAAYSAFIDHEAQASMLSARASASAVASVLQVSLLADMKPDTAEFQKALAIPSKLPQARDRMKQALALVPSRKPAIDEIQAGIDEIEALANKIIEQSKAKDSAGAQANVALINAKLDALTPKMIANNDAMMAMLNDGGDALSASVNGRIVFCFVLIGIAVLAAVGFSVVVAQKGIAGPMTQLRQRMTRLAEGDTTSDVSGLDRGDEVGQMAKAVSVFRDNAIERARIEARAEADRDVSDSERRDREAQKAREASELDRAVTALGDGLRRLAAGDLASHIAEPFVAHLDALREDFNNSVEKLNETLHTVGANARAIGAGANEIRSSADQLSQRTEQQSASVEETAAALEEITTTVRDAAKRAEEASQLVARTRLGAEKSGEVVRKAVSAMQQIEKSSGEISNIIGVIDDIAFQTNLLALNAGVEAARAGDAGKGFAVVAQEVRELAQRSAKAAKEIKALISTSGSHVQTGVSLVGETGKALDAIVHEVQEINQHVHAIAEASREQSIGLQEINTAVNTMDQGTQQNAAMVEESTAASHNLATEAAALNNLLGQFRLTGTGGFTTSAPIATTPRAAARPAARSPVRVAREGTARPAASPARALGQKIANAFGAGSSTSPSQDPDWTEF
;
A
#
# COMPACT_ATOMS: atom_id res chain seq x y z
N MET A 1 -64.03 -9.54 0.79
CA MET A 1 -63.07 -9.25 -0.30
C MET A 1 -62.62 -10.49 -1.07
N LEU A 2 -62.14 -11.56 -0.40
CA LEU A 2 -61.60 -12.76 -1.08
C LEU A 2 -62.60 -13.57 -1.94
N LYS A 3 -63.91 -13.39 -1.79
CA LYS A 3 -64.96 -14.15 -2.50
C LYS A 3 -65.14 -13.76 -3.99
N HIS A 4 -64.59 -12.62 -4.42
CA HIS A 4 -64.74 -12.10 -5.79
C HIS A 4 -63.41 -11.92 -6.51
N LEU A 5 -62.30 -12.31 -5.88
CA LEU A 5 -60.97 -12.24 -6.48
C LEU A 5 -60.59 -13.58 -7.12
N LYS A 6 -60.07 -13.53 -8.33
CA LYS A 6 -59.57 -14.69 -9.06
C LYS A 6 -58.44 -15.39 -8.29
N ILE A 7 -58.33 -16.71 -8.39
CA ILE A 7 -57.29 -17.52 -7.72
C ILE A 7 -55.89 -16.99 -8.07
N ARG A 8 -55.63 -16.70 -9.35
CA ARG A 8 -54.35 -16.10 -9.81
C ARG A 8 -54.05 -14.77 -9.10
N THR A 9 -55.04 -13.90 -8.97
CA THR A 9 -54.89 -12.59 -8.32
C THR A 9 -54.60 -12.73 -6.83
N LYS A 10 -55.21 -13.71 -6.14
CA LYS A 10 -54.91 -14.02 -4.73
C LYS A 10 -53.45 -14.46 -4.55
N ILE A 11 -52.96 -15.38 -5.39
CA ILE A 11 -51.58 -15.87 -5.32
C ILE A 11 -50.59 -14.73 -5.62
N ILE A 12 -50.80 -13.96 -6.69
CA ILE A 12 -49.94 -12.83 -7.05
C ILE A 12 -49.93 -11.77 -5.94
N SER A 13 -51.08 -11.48 -5.31
CA SER A 13 -51.14 -10.48 -4.22
C SER A 13 -50.30 -10.87 -2.99
N VAL A 14 -50.22 -12.18 -2.69
CA VAL A 14 -49.40 -12.70 -1.58
C VAL A 14 -47.91 -12.63 -1.93
N VAL A 15 -47.53 -13.03 -3.14
CA VAL A 15 -46.14 -12.98 -3.62
C VAL A 15 -45.66 -11.52 -3.73
N ALA A 16 -46.51 -10.62 -4.24
CA ALA A 16 -46.20 -9.19 -4.33
C ALA A 16 -46.04 -8.55 -2.96
N LEU A 17 -46.86 -8.93 -1.96
CA LEU A 17 -46.71 -8.47 -0.58
C LEU A 17 -45.38 -8.93 0.03
N LEU A 18 -45.00 -10.19 -0.19
CA LEU A 18 -43.71 -10.72 0.28
C LEU A 18 -42.53 -9.97 -0.37
N GLY A 19 -42.59 -9.73 -1.68
CA GLY A 19 -41.58 -8.97 -2.42
C GLY A 19 -41.48 -7.50 -1.98
N LEU A 20 -42.60 -6.86 -1.63
CA LEU A 20 -42.60 -5.51 -1.07
C LEU A 20 -41.96 -5.47 0.32
N ILE A 21 -42.25 -6.45 1.18
CA ILE A 21 -41.66 -6.56 2.53
C ILE A 21 -40.16 -6.78 2.44
N THR A 22 -39.68 -7.66 1.55
CA THR A 22 -38.24 -7.89 1.38
C THR A 22 -37.53 -6.67 0.84
N MET A 23 -38.10 -5.99 -0.16
CA MET A 23 -37.52 -4.76 -0.73
C MET A 23 -37.48 -3.63 0.30
N ALA A 24 -38.57 -3.41 1.05
CA ALA A 24 -38.63 -2.41 2.11
C ALA A 24 -37.65 -2.74 3.25
N GLY A 25 -37.53 -4.02 3.63
CA GLY A 25 -36.56 -4.49 4.61
C GLY A 25 -35.11 -4.24 4.16
N LEU A 26 -34.79 -4.53 2.90
CA LEU A 26 -33.46 -4.28 2.33
C LEU A 26 -33.12 -2.78 2.33
N ILE A 27 -34.06 -1.94 1.90
CA ILE A 27 -33.90 -0.48 1.92
C ILE A 27 -33.66 0.02 3.35
N TYR A 28 -34.42 -0.48 4.33
CA TYR A 28 -34.26 -0.11 5.73
C TYR A 28 -32.89 -0.53 6.29
N VAL A 29 -32.46 -1.77 6.05
CA VAL A 29 -31.15 -2.28 6.48
C VAL A 29 -30.02 -1.45 5.85
N ILE A 30 -30.09 -1.15 4.55
CA ILE A 30 -29.09 -0.30 3.87
C ILE A 30 -29.06 1.09 4.50
N SER A 31 -30.21 1.66 4.85
CA SER A 31 -30.28 2.99 5.47
C SER A 31 -29.67 3.03 6.87
N GLU A 32 -29.90 2.01 7.70
CA GLU A 32 -29.30 1.91 9.03
C GLU A 32 -27.81 1.57 8.94
N PHE A 33 -27.39 0.76 7.98
CA PHE A 33 -25.97 0.48 7.73
C PHE A 33 -25.22 1.76 7.35
N ARG A 34 -25.77 2.59 6.45
CA ARG A 34 -25.18 3.90 6.11
C ARG A 34 -25.10 4.85 7.30
N ARG A 35 -26.09 4.82 8.20
CA ARG A 35 -26.07 5.63 9.44
C ARG A 35 -25.00 5.14 10.41
N ALA A 36 -24.84 3.83 10.55
CA ALA A 36 -23.79 3.24 11.37
C ALA A 36 -22.40 3.57 10.81
N ASP A 37 -22.22 3.42 9.50
CA ASP A 37 -20.96 3.73 8.80
C ASP A 37 -20.57 5.21 8.91
N ALA A 38 -21.53 6.12 8.76
CA ALA A 38 -21.30 7.55 8.95
C ALA A 38 -20.93 7.90 10.41
N ALA A 39 -21.55 7.25 11.39
CA ALA A 39 -21.21 7.43 12.81
C ALA A 39 -19.82 6.87 13.14
N TYR A 40 -19.45 5.73 12.55
CA TYR A 40 -18.13 5.10 12.71
C TYR A 40 -17.03 5.94 12.07
N SER A 41 -17.28 6.46 10.86
CA SER A 41 -16.34 7.34 10.15
C SER A 41 -16.12 8.64 10.92
N ALA A 42 -17.19 9.29 11.39
CA ALA A 42 -17.07 10.51 12.19
C ALA A 42 -16.30 10.29 13.50
N PHE A 43 -16.50 9.15 14.15
CA PHE A 43 -15.81 8.79 15.40
C PHE A 43 -14.31 8.52 15.19
N ILE A 44 -13.95 7.81 14.11
CA ILE A 44 -12.53 7.58 13.78
C ILE A 44 -11.88 8.90 13.35
N ASP A 45 -12.54 9.69 12.51
CA ASP A 45 -11.96 10.91 11.96
C ASP A 45 -11.74 11.99 13.04
N HIS A 46 -12.62 12.12 14.03
CA HIS A 46 -12.50 13.17 15.03
C HIS A 46 -11.70 12.72 16.26
N GLU A 47 -12.15 11.70 16.99
CA GLU A 47 -11.57 11.30 18.27
C GLU A 47 -10.18 10.68 18.11
N ALA A 48 -9.95 9.87 17.07
CA ALA A 48 -8.63 9.27 16.82
C ALA A 48 -7.62 10.31 16.37
N GLN A 49 -8.04 11.23 15.49
CA GLN A 49 -7.20 12.33 15.04
C GLN A 49 -6.87 13.28 16.20
N ALA A 50 -7.83 13.60 17.08
CA ALA A 50 -7.60 14.43 18.26
C ALA A 50 -6.59 13.78 19.23
N SER A 51 -6.73 12.48 19.50
CA SER A 51 -5.79 11.73 20.34
C SER A 51 -4.37 11.77 19.78
N MET A 52 -4.22 11.50 18.48
CA MET A 52 -2.92 11.56 17.79
C MET A 52 -2.32 12.97 17.81
N LEU A 53 -3.12 14.00 17.53
CA LEU A 53 -2.69 15.40 17.58
C LEU A 53 -2.23 15.79 18.99
N SER A 54 -2.96 15.34 20.02
CA SER A 54 -2.58 15.59 21.41
C SER A 54 -1.26 14.93 21.79
N ALA A 55 -1.07 13.66 21.45
CA ALA A 55 0.20 12.96 21.68
C ALA A 55 1.38 13.62 20.95
N ARG A 56 1.19 13.99 19.67
CA ARG A 56 2.22 14.68 18.87
C ARG A 56 2.57 16.06 19.42
N ALA A 57 1.60 16.79 19.95
CA ALA A 57 1.85 18.07 20.61
C ALA A 57 2.66 17.89 21.90
N SER A 58 2.30 16.90 22.75
CA SER A 58 3.06 16.59 23.96
C SER A 58 4.52 16.24 23.63
N ALA A 59 4.75 15.38 22.64
CA ALA A 59 6.09 15.04 22.16
C ALA A 59 6.85 16.27 21.63
N SER A 60 6.16 17.19 20.93
CA SER A 60 6.77 18.43 20.40
C SER A 60 7.16 19.39 21.52
N ALA A 61 6.37 19.48 22.58
CA ALA A 61 6.68 20.29 23.75
C ALA A 61 7.92 19.75 24.47
N VAL A 62 7.96 18.44 24.77
CA VAL A 62 9.11 17.78 25.41
C VAL A 62 10.38 17.93 24.56
N ALA A 63 10.28 17.68 23.25
CA ALA A 63 11.42 17.82 22.35
C ALA A 63 11.98 19.26 22.30
N SER A 64 11.11 20.27 22.38
CA SER A 64 11.54 21.67 22.38
C SER A 64 12.24 22.05 23.69
N VAL A 65 11.77 21.54 24.83
CA VAL A 65 12.45 21.73 26.12
C VAL A 65 13.83 21.08 26.08
N LEU A 66 13.92 19.83 25.63
CA LEU A 66 15.21 19.14 25.50
C LEU A 66 16.19 19.90 24.61
N GLN A 67 15.73 20.41 23.47
CA GLN A 67 16.55 21.17 22.54
C GLN A 67 17.13 22.43 23.19
N VAL A 68 16.30 23.19 23.92
CA VAL A 68 16.74 24.44 24.56
C VAL A 68 17.62 24.18 25.77
N SER A 69 17.36 23.10 26.53
CA SER A 69 18.24 22.67 27.62
C SER A 69 19.62 22.27 27.10
N LEU A 70 19.70 21.53 25.99
CA LEU A 70 20.98 21.20 25.35
C LEU A 70 21.70 22.45 24.84
N LEU A 71 20.97 23.42 24.25
CA LEU A 71 21.54 24.67 23.78
C LEU A 71 22.23 25.46 24.92
N ALA A 72 21.64 25.46 26.12
CA ALA A 72 22.18 26.16 27.28
C ALA A 72 23.50 25.58 27.82
N ASP A 73 23.76 24.29 27.59
CA ASP A 73 25.01 23.61 27.97
C ASP A 73 26.13 23.82 26.94
N MET A 74 25.81 24.35 25.76
CA MET A 74 26.79 24.59 24.70
C MET A 74 27.56 25.90 24.92
N LYS A 75 28.82 25.92 24.47
CA LYS A 75 29.63 27.14 24.53
C LYS A 75 29.12 28.17 23.50
N PRO A 76 28.93 29.44 23.90
CA PRO A 76 28.65 30.51 22.95
C PRO A 76 29.79 30.62 21.92
N ASP A 77 29.45 30.95 20.67
CA ASP A 77 30.39 31.12 19.53
C ASP A 77 30.94 29.84 18.87
N THR A 78 30.48 28.65 19.26
CA THR A 78 30.84 27.43 18.51
C THR A 78 29.92 27.20 17.31
N ALA A 79 30.43 26.49 16.30
CA ALA A 79 29.62 26.12 15.12
C ALA A 79 28.41 25.25 15.53
N GLU A 80 28.57 24.41 16.55
CA GLU A 80 27.50 23.57 17.09
C GLU A 80 26.41 24.41 17.77
N PHE A 81 26.79 25.47 18.51
CA PHE A 81 25.81 26.40 19.10
C PHE A 81 24.99 27.12 18.01
N GLN A 82 25.66 27.62 16.96
CA GLN A 82 24.97 28.27 15.83
C GLN A 82 24.04 27.30 15.10
N LYS A 83 24.45 26.05 14.92
CA LYS A 83 23.62 25.00 14.32
C LYS A 83 22.40 24.68 15.20
N ALA A 84 22.58 24.55 16.51
CA ALA A 84 21.49 24.29 17.46
C ALA A 84 20.51 25.47 17.55
N LEU A 85 21.01 26.70 17.45
CA LEU A 85 20.20 27.92 17.43
C LEU A 85 19.36 28.07 16.14
N ALA A 86 19.85 27.54 15.01
CA ALA A 86 19.15 27.57 13.73
C ALA A 86 17.94 26.61 13.67
N ILE A 87 17.85 25.65 14.59
CA ILE A 87 16.73 24.69 14.62
C ILE A 87 15.48 25.38 15.19
N PRO A 88 14.38 25.47 14.43
CA PRO A 88 13.17 26.15 14.88
C PRO A 88 12.49 25.42 16.04
N SER A 89 11.96 26.19 16.99
CA SER A 89 11.14 25.67 18.09
C SER A 89 9.90 24.94 17.56
N LYS A 90 9.55 23.80 18.17
CA LYS A 90 8.34 23.04 17.85
C LYS A 90 7.16 23.41 18.76
N LEU A 91 7.33 24.36 19.69
CA LEU A 91 6.25 24.84 20.58
C LEU A 91 5.07 25.45 19.82
N PRO A 92 5.25 26.24 18.74
CA PRO A 92 4.13 26.71 17.92
C PRO A 92 3.33 25.55 17.32
N GLN A 93 4.02 24.52 16.82
CA GLN A 93 3.37 23.32 16.28
C GLN A 93 2.63 22.54 17.37
N ALA A 94 3.18 22.47 18.59
CA ALA A 94 2.49 21.85 19.72
C ALA A 94 1.18 22.58 20.04
N ARG A 95 1.20 23.92 20.04
CA ARG A 95 0.01 24.76 20.28
C ARG A 95 -1.04 24.57 19.19
N ASP A 96 -0.64 24.60 17.93
CA ASP A 96 -1.58 24.42 16.81
C ASP A 96 -2.23 23.04 16.82
N ARG A 97 -1.45 21.99 17.11
CA ARG A 97 -1.99 20.64 17.28
C ARG A 97 -2.96 20.56 18.45
N MET A 98 -2.70 21.23 19.57
CA MET A 98 -3.66 21.33 20.68
C MET A 98 -4.96 22.04 20.28
N LYS A 99 -4.88 23.12 19.50
CA LYS A 99 -6.07 23.81 18.99
C LYS A 99 -6.89 22.92 18.05
N GLN A 100 -6.22 22.18 17.19
CA GLN A 100 -6.88 21.23 16.30
C GLN A 100 -7.54 20.09 17.09
N ALA A 101 -6.83 19.50 18.06
CA ALA A 101 -7.39 18.48 18.95
C ALA A 101 -8.63 19.01 19.71
N LEU A 102 -8.60 20.27 20.16
CA LEU A 102 -9.74 20.91 20.81
C LEU A 102 -10.94 21.12 19.88
N ALA A 103 -10.69 21.47 18.62
CA ALA A 103 -11.76 21.64 17.64
C ALA A 103 -12.49 20.31 17.35
N LEU A 104 -11.76 19.19 17.41
CA LEU A 104 -12.29 17.85 17.19
C LEU A 104 -12.97 17.29 18.45
N VAL A 105 -12.42 17.55 19.65
CA VAL A 105 -12.95 17.05 20.93
C VAL A 105 -13.16 18.23 21.92
N PRO A 106 -14.25 19.01 21.77
CA PRO A 106 -14.53 20.17 22.63
C PRO A 106 -14.70 19.82 24.12
N SER A 107 -15.07 18.57 24.43
CA SER A 107 -15.22 18.08 25.80
C SER A 107 -13.91 18.13 26.61
N ARG A 108 -12.75 18.15 25.94
CA ARG A 108 -11.42 18.25 26.57
C ARG A 108 -10.93 19.69 26.75
N LYS A 109 -11.77 20.70 26.49
CA LYS A 109 -11.41 22.13 26.61
C LYS A 109 -10.66 22.49 27.89
N PRO A 110 -11.13 22.15 29.10
CA PRO A 110 -10.46 22.58 30.33
C PRO A 110 -9.01 22.06 30.42
N ALA A 111 -8.79 20.79 30.04
CA ALA A 111 -7.48 20.17 30.08
C ALA A 111 -6.55 20.72 28.98
N ILE A 112 -7.07 20.93 27.77
CA ILE A 112 -6.28 21.48 26.66
C ILE A 112 -5.90 22.94 26.93
N ASP A 113 -6.82 23.77 27.45
CA ASP A 113 -6.53 25.16 27.82
C ASP A 113 -5.42 25.22 28.89
N GLU A 114 -5.47 24.33 29.89
CA GLU A 114 -4.45 24.23 30.94
C GLU A 114 -3.08 23.79 30.37
N ILE A 115 -3.07 22.84 29.42
CA ILE A 115 -1.85 22.40 28.74
C ILE A 115 -1.27 23.53 27.87
N GLN A 116 -2.12 24.27 27.15
CA GLN A 116 -1.69 25.40 26.33
C GLN A 116 -1.06 26.50 27.17
N ALA A 117 -1.66 26.84 28.32
CA ALA A 117 -1.07 27.80 29.25
C ALA A 117 0.32 27.35 29.73
N GLY A 118 0.50 26.07 30.03
CA GLY A 118 1.80 25.50 30.38
C GLY A 118 2.82 25.56 29.24
N ILE A 119 2.39 25.31 27.99
CA ILE A 119 3.24 25.45 26.80
C ILE A 119 3.68 26.91 26.60
N ASP A 120 2.79 27.88 26.83
CA ASP A 120 3.10 29.31 26.72
C ASP A 120 4.14 29.76 27.76
N GLU A 121 4.03 29.27 28.99
CA GLU A 121 5.04 29.51 30.03
C GLU A 121 6.41 28.89 29.68
N ILE A 122 6.39 27.67 29.13
CA ILE A 122 7.59 26.99 28.64
C ILE A 122 8.23 27.78 27.48
N GLU A 123 7.44 28.30 26.56
CA GLU A 123 7.96 29.12 25.45
C GLU A 123 8.60 30.42 25.93
N ALA A 124 7.98 31.10 26.90
CA ALA A 124 8.56 32.30 27.50
C ALA A 124 9.91 32.02 28.17
N LEU A 125 10.05 30.89 28.88
CA LEU A 125 11.32 30.47 29.47
C LEU A 125 12.34 30.04 28.41
N ALA A 126 11.90 29.31 27.39
CA ALA A 126 12.75 28.88 26.28
C ALA A 126 13.39 30.08 25.56
N ASN A 127 12.59 31.12 25.29
CA ASN A 127 13.09 32.35 24.67
C ASN A 127 14.11 33.06 25.56
N LYS A 128 13.88 33.14 26.89
CA LYS A 128 14.86 33.68 27.83
C LYS A 128 16.18 32.90 27.83
N ILE A 129 16.11 31.57 27.81
CA ILE A 129 17.31 30.71 27.74
C ILE A 129 18.09 31.01 26.46
N ILE A 130 17.41 31.10 25.31
CA ILE A 130 18.04 31.43 24.03
C ILE A 130 18.69 32.82 24.07
N GLU A 131 18.00 33.83 24.59
CA GLU A 131 18.52 35.20 24.71
C GLU A 131 19.76 35.28 25.62
N GLN A 132 19.72 34.65 26.79
CA GLN A 132 20.85 34.63 27.72
C GLN A 132 22.03 33.81 27.18
N SER A 133 21.75 32.70 26.50
CA SER A 133 22.80 31.90 25.85
C SER A 133 23.50 32.71 24.74
N LYS A 134 22.77 33.52 23.97
CA LYS A 134 23.35 34.48 23.00
C LYS A 134 24.14 35.58 23.68
N ALA A 135 23.68 36.07 24.83
CA ALA A 135 24.36 37.09 25.63
C ALA A 135 25.57 36.56 26.43
N LYS A 136 25.91 35.27 26.29
CA LYS A 136 26.98 34.58 27.03
C LYS A 136 26.77 34.55 28.55
N ASP A 137 25.52 34.68 28.99
CA ASP A 137 25.09 34.54 30.39
C ASP A 137 24.72 33.08 30.68
N SER A 138 25.73 32.21 30.79
CA SER A 138 25.53 30.78 31.04
C SER A 138 24.86 30.51 32.39
N ALA A 139 25.12 31.33 33.41
CA ALA A 139 24.51 31.16 34.73
C ALA A 139 23.00 31.49 34.70
N GLY A 140 22.62 32.57 34.03
CA GLY A 140 21.21 32.91 33.82
C GLY A 140 20.47 31.89 32.96
N ALA A 141 21.10 31.42 31.87
CA ALA A 141 20.55 30.37 31.02
C ALA A 141 20.29 29.07 31.81
N GLN A 142 21.28 28.61 32.60
CA GLN A 142 21.16 27.44 33.48
C GLN A 142 20.04 27.59 34.52
N ALA A 143 19.89 28.79 35.12
CA ALA A 143 18.81 29.05 36.06
C ALA A 143 17.43 28.94 35.39
N ASN A 144 17.27 29.43 34.17
CA ASN A 144 16.03 29.28 33.41
C ASN A 144 15.81 27.84 32.91
N VAL A 145 16.87 27.06 32.67
CA VAL A 145 16.76 25.61 32.40
C VAL A 145 16.20 24.86 33.61
N ALA A 146 16.62 25.21 34.83
CA ALA A 146 16.02 24.62 36.03
C ALA A 146 14.51 24.94 36.14
N LEU A 147 14.11 26.17 35.81
CA LEU A 147 12.71 26.59 35.81
C LEU A 147 11.88 25.90 34.70
N ILE A 148 12.42 25.78 33.48
CA ILE A 148 11.69 25.14 32.38
C ILE A 148 11.51 23.65 32.64
N ASN A 149 12.50 22.97 33.25
CA ASN A 149 12.39 21.57 33.66
C ASN A 149 11.32 21.40 34.75
N ALA A 150 11.32 22.25 35.78
CA ALA A 150 10.27 22.22 36.81
C ALA A 150 8.86 22.45 36.23
N LYS A 151 8.73 23.33 35.23
CA LYS A 151 7.47 23.54 34.51
C LYS A 151 7.08 22.32 33.67
N LEU A 152 8.03 21.70 32.99
CA LEU A 152 7.79 20.47 32.23
C LEU A 152 7.38 19.31 33.16
N ASP A 153 7.99 19.17 34.33
CA ASP A 153 7.63 18.15 35.32
C ASP A 153 6.19 18.34 35.83
N ALA A 154 5.74 19.58 36.01
CA ALA A 154 4.36 19.88 36.38
C ALA A 154 3.36 19.70 35.23
N LEU A 155 3.79 19.90 33.98
CA LEU A 155 2.95 19.81 32.78
C LEU A 155 2.79 18.38 32.26
N THR A 156 3.84 17.57 32.35
CA THR A 156 3.88 16.17 31.89
C THR A 156 2.72 15.32 32.41
N PRO A 157 2.39 15.28 33.72
CA PRO A 157 1.26 14.48 34.19
C PRO A 157 -0.08 14.97 33.63
N LYS A 158 -0.25 16.27 33.36
CA LYS A 158 -1.47 16.82 32.75
C LYS A 158 -1.60 16.40 31.29
N MET A 159 -0.49 16.40 30.55
CA MET A 159 -0.43 15.90 29.18
C MET A 159 -0.75 14.40 29.11
N ILE A 160 -0.17 13.59 30.00
CA ILE A 160 -0.46 12.16 30.10
C ILE A 160 -1.93 11.93 30.43
N ALA A 161 -2.45 12.57 31.49
CA ALA A 161 -3.86 12.43 31.87
C ALA A 161 -4.83 12.86 30.75
N ASN A 162 -4.45 13.84 29.93
CA ASN A 162 -5.24 14.21 28.77
C ASN A 162 -5.23 13.15 27.66
N ASN A 163 -4.05 12.59 27.36
CA ASN A 163 -3.92 11.54 26.37
C ASN A 163 -4.63 10.25 26.82
N ASP A 164 -4.51 9.88 28.09
CA ASP A 164 -5.21 8.73 28.68
C ASP A 164 -6.72 8.90 28.61
N ALA A 165 -7.23 10.09 28.94
CA ALA A 165 -8.66 10.38 28.82
C ALA A 165 -9.14 10.34 27.36
N MET A 166 -8.32 10.78 26.40
CA MET A 166 -8.66 10.71 24.98
C MET A 166 -8.66 9.26 24.47
N MET A 167 -7.72 8.44 24.92
CA MET A 167 -7.67 7.00 24.64
C MET A 167 -8.86 6.26 25.27
N ALA A 168 -9.26 6.64 26.49
CA ALA A 168 -10.46 6.09 27.12
C ALA A 168 -11.72 6.45 26.31
N MET A 169 -11.86 7.70 25.86
CA MET A 169 -12.96 8.11 24.97
C MET A 169 -12.99 7.31 23.66
N LEU A 170 -11.82 6.99 23.09
CA LEU A 170 -11.69 6.14 21.91
C LEU A 170 -12.16 4.69 22.15
N ASN A 171 -11.74 4.10 23.27
CA ASN A 171 -12.15 2.73 23.60
C ASN A 171 -13.63 2.67 23.98
N ASP A 172 -14.08 3.53 24.89
CA ASP A 172 -15.47 3.57 25.37
C ASP A 172 -16.43 3.91 24.22
N GLY A 173 -16.05 4.84 23.34
CA GLY A 173 -16.83 5.19 22.16
C GLY A 173 -16.89 4.06 21.13
N GLY A 174 -15.77 3.35 20.92
CA GLY A 174 -15.73 2.15 20.07
C GLY A 174 -16.64 1.05 20.58
N ASP A 175 -16.61 0.76 21.88
CA ASP A 175 -17.45 -0.25 22.52
C ASP A 175 -18.94 0.14 22.50
N ALA A 176 -19.27 1.39 22.84
CA ALA A 176 -20.64 1.90 22.79
C ALA A 176 -21.21 1.88 21.36
N LEU A 177 -20.38 2.22 20.37
CA LEU A 177 -20.78 2.19 18.96
C LEU A 177 -20.97 0.75 18.47
N SER A 178 -20.06 -0.16 18.82
CA SER A 178 -20.18 -1.59 18.51
C SER A 178 -21.45 -2.19 19.12
N ALA A 179 -21.74 -1.90 20.39
CA ALA A 179 -22.96 -2.33 21.06
C ALA A 179 -24.23 -1.75 20.40
N SER A 180 -24.22 -0.47 20.03
CA SER A 180 -25.32 0.20 19.32
C SER A 180 -25.57 -0.43 17.94
N VAL A 181 -24.51 -0.67 17.16
CA VAL A 181 -24.60 -1.30 15.83
C VAL A 181 -25.13 -2.72 15.96
N ASN A 182 -24.60 -3.52 16.88
CA ASN A 182 -25.04 -4.90 17.08
C ASN A 182 -26.50 -4.97 17.54
N GLY A 183 -26.91 -4.08 18.46
CA GLY A 183 -28.31 -3.95 18.89
C GLY A 183 -29.25 -3.60 17.74
N ARG A 184 -28.86 -2.67 16.85
CA ARG A 184 -29.65 -2.31 15.66
C ARG A 184 -29.72 -3.44 14.64
N ILE A 185 -28.63 -4.18 14.43
CA ILE A 185 -28.60 -5.36 13.55
C ILE A 185 -29.61 -6.40 14.05
N VAL A 186 -29.56 -6.74 15.35
CA VAL A 186 -30.49 -7.69 15.97
C VAL A 186 -31.94 -7.19 15.84
N PHE A 187 -32.19 -5.90 16.11
CA PHE A 187 -33.53 -5.32 15.95
C PHE A 187 -34.05 -5.42 14.50
N CYS A 188 -33.21 -5.15 13.49
CA CYS A 188 -33.58 -5.31 12.08
C CYS A 188 -33.94 -6.77 11.75
N PHE A 189 -33.14 -7.74 12.22
CA PHE A 189 -33.43 -9.16 12.01
C PHE A 189 -34.74 -9.59 12.68
N VAL A 190 -35.01 -9.15 13.91
CA VAL A 190 -36.26 -9.43 14.61
C VAL A 190 -37.44 -8.82 13.87
N LEU A 191 -37.34 -7.57 13.44
CA LEU A 191 -38.42 -6.86 12.75
C LEU A 191 -38.74 -7.47 11.39
N ILE A 192 -37.72 -7.82 10.59
CA ILE A 192 -37.89 -8.55 9.33
C ILE A 192 -38.45 -9.95 9.59
N GLY A 193 -37.98 -10.65 10.62
CA GLY A 193 -38.49 -11.96 11.01
C GLY A 193 -39.99 -11.92 11.36
N ILE A 194 -40.43 -10.93 12.13
CA ILE A 194 -41.85 -10.72 12.45
C ILE A 194 -42.65 -10.39 11.19
N ALA A 195 -42.15 -9.52 10.32
CA ALA A 195 -42.84 -9.16 9.07
C ALA A 195 -43.00 -10.36 8.12
N VAL A 196 -41.97 -11.21 8.01
CA VAL A 196 -42.02 -12.46 7.24
C VAL A 196 -43.00 -13.45 7.85
N LEU A 197 -42.98 -13.65 9.18
CA LEU A 197 -43.93 -14.52 9.87
C LEU A 197 -45.38 -14.04 9.71
N ALA A 198 -45.62 -12.73 9.79
CA ALA A 198 -46.94 -12.15 9.53
C ALA A 198 -47.38 -12.35 8.08
N ALA A 199 -46.47 -12.19 7.10
CA ALA A 199 -46.74 -12.45 5.69
C ALA A 199 -47.04 -13.93 5.42
N VAL A 200 -46.31 -14.86 6.04
CA VAL A 200 -46.56 -16.30 5.96
C VAL A 200 -47.91 -16.64 6.59
N GLY A 201 -48.23 -16.11 7.77
CA GLY A 201 -49.54 -16.28 8.41
C GLY A 201 -50.69 -15.76 7.55
N PHE A 202 -50.53 -14.58 6.95
CA PHE A 202 -51.50 -14.02 6.00
C PHE A 202 -51.66 -14.92 4.77
N SER A 203 -50.55 -15.44 4.23
CA SER A 203 -50.54 -16.37 3.09
C SER A 203 -51.34 -17.64 3.38
N VAL A 204 -51.14 -18.23 4.57
CA VAL A 204 -51.87 -19.42 5.03
C VAL A 204 -53.36 -19.13 5.16
N VAL A 205 -53.76 -17.98 5.71
CA VAL A 205 -55.18 -17.59 5.83
C VAL A 205 -55.82 -17.41 4.45
N VAL A 206 -55.13 -16.77 3.50
CA VAL A 206 -55.62 -16.60 2.11
C VAL A 206 -55.74 -17.94 1.40
N ALA A 207 -54.76 -18.84 1.57
CA ALA A 207 -54.81 -20.17 0.98
C ALA A 207 -55.94 -21.03 1.58
N GLN A 208 -56.07 -21.07 2.90
CA GLN A 208 -57.07 -21.89 3.59
C GLN A 208 -58.50 -21.37 3.40
N LYS A 209 -58.77 -20.08 3.68
CA LYS A 209 -60.12 -19.50 3.58
C LYS A 209 -60.50 -19.07 2.17
N GLY A 210 -59.52 -18.77 1.32
CA GLY A 210 -59.75 -18.24 -0.03
C GLY A 210 -59.79 -19.28 -1.15
N ILE A 211 -59.12 -20.43 -0.97
CA ILE A 211 -58.95 -21.46 -2.01
C ILE A 211 -59.29 -22.87 -1.46
N ALA A 212 -58.49 -23.40 -0.53
CA ALA A 212 -58.54 -24.83 -0.14
C ALA A 212 -59.83 -25.25 0.58
N GLY A 213 -60.33 -24.42 1.51
CA GLY A 213 -61.58 -24.68 2.23
C GLY A 213 -62.81 -24.77 1.31
N PRO A 214 -63.06 -23.73 0.48
CA PRO A 214 -64.13 -23.76 -0.52
C PRO A 214 -64.03 -24.93 -1.50
N MET A 215 -62.83 -25.27 -1.98
CA MET A 215 -62.63 -26.45 -2.84
C MET A 215 -62.99 -27.76 -2.13
N THR A 216 -62.67 -27.87 -0.84
CA THR A 216 -63.01 -29.06 -0.02
C THR A 216 -64.51 -29.17 0.19
N GLN A 217 -65.21 -28.06 0.44
CA GLN A 217 -66.68 -28.03 0.56
C GLN A 217 -67.37 -28.38 -0.75
N LEU A 218 -66.85 -27.87 -1.88
CA LEU A 218 -67.39 -28.18 -3.20
C LEU A 218 -67.20 -29.66 -3.55
N ARG A 219 -66.02 -30.22 -3.25
CA ARG A 219 -65.74 -31.64 -3.39
C ARG A 219 -66.71 -32.49 -2.58
N GLN A 220 -66.91 -32.16 -1.29
CA GLN A 220 -67.85 -32.86 -0.42
C GLN A 220 -69.30 -32.73 -0.90
N ARG A 221 -69.70 -31.60 -1.47
CA ARG A 221 -71.04 -31.42 -2.06
C ARG A 221 -71.20 -32.30 -3.30
N MET A 222 -70.19 -32.38 -4.15
CA MET A 222 -70.21 -33.21 -5.34
C MET A 222 -70.28 -34.70 -5.00
N THR A 223 -69.59 -35.15 -3.93
CA THR A 223 -69.72 -36.51 -3.40
C THR A 223 -71.13 -36.80 -2.88
N ARG A 224 -71.71 -35.91 -2.06
CA ARG A 224 -73.08 -36.10 -1.53
C ARG A 224 -74.17 -36.03 -2.60
N LEU A 225 -73.98 -35.19 -3.63
CA LEU A 225 -74.91 -35.13 -4.76
C LEU A 225 -74.89 -36.43 -5.58
N ALA A 226 -73.71 -37.06 -5.72
CA ALA A 226 -73.58 -38.38 -6.36
C ALA A 226 -74.23 -39.50 -5.53
N GLU A 227 -74.32 -39.32 -4.21
CA GLU A 227 -75.03 -40.23 -3.28
C GLU A 227 -76.55 -39.97 -3.21
N GLY A 228 -77.08 -39.02 -4.00
CA GLY A 228 -78.52 -38.77 -4.15
C GLY A 228 -79.10 -37.63 -3.30
N ASP A 229 -78.29 -36.88 -2.55
CA ASP A 229 -78.75 -35.73 -1.74
C ASP A 229 -78.93 -34.47 -2.61
N THR A 230 -80.14 -34.29 -3.14
CA THR A 230 -80.53 -33.15 -3.99
C THR A 230 -81.14 -31.98 -3.23
N THR A 231 -81.49 -32.13 -1.96
CA THR A 231 -82.24 -31.13 -1.18
C THR A 231 -81.36 -30.10 -0.48
N SER A 232 -80.11 -30.45 -0.17
CA SER A 232 -79.19 -29.53 0.50
C SER A 232 -78.70 -28.40 -0.43
N ASP A 233 -78.52 -27.19 0.11
CA ASP A 233 -78.14 -26.05 -0.71
C ASP A 233 -76.67 -26.09 -1.16
N VAL A 234 -76.36 -25.51 -2.32
CA VAL A 234 -74.99 -25.47 -2.87
C VAL A 234 -74.29 -24.22 -2.34
N SER A 235 -73.41 -24.41 -1.36
CA SER A 235 -72.65 -23.31 -0.76
C SER A 235 -71.71 -22.64 -1.77
N GLY A 236 -71.67 -21.30 -1.78
CA GLY A 236 -70.73 -20.52 -2.59
C GLY A 236 -71.26 -19.98 -3.93
N LEU A 237 -72.57 -20.03 -4.18
CA LEU A 237 -73.21 -19.46 -5.37
C LEU A 237 -73.11 -17.93 -5.47
N ASP A 238 -72.90 -17.26 -4.33
CA ASP A 238 -72.68 -15.81 -4.19
C ASP A 238 -71.28 -15.36 -4.62
N ARG A 239 -70.37 -16.31 -4.90
CA ARG A 239 -68.97 -16.01 -5.22
C ARG A 239 -68.79 -15.62 -6.69
N GLY A 240 -67.91 -14.64 -6.92
CA GLY A 240 -67.56 -14.14 -8.26
C GLY A 240 -66.25 -14.70 -8.81
N ASP A 241 -65.60 -15.62 -8.09
CA ASP A 241 -64.33 -16.23 -8.46
C ASP A 241 -64.51 -17.61 -9.14
N GLU A 242 -63.40 -18.24 -9.54
CA GLU A 242 -63.42 -19.52 -10.26
C GLU A 242 -64.12 -20.63 -9.45
N VAL A 243 -64.01 -20.60 -8.12
CA VAL A 243 -64.73 -21.53 -7.24
C VAL A 243 -66.24 -21.28 -7.28
N GLY A 244 -66.68 -20.03 -7.41
CA GLY A 244 -68.09 -19.67 -7.63
C GLY A 244 -68.62 -20.13 -8.99
N GLN A 245 -67.79 -20.12 -10.04
CA GLN A 245 -68.15 -20.70 -11.34
C GLN A 245 -68.34 -22.21 -11.23
N MET A 246 -67.47 -22.91 -10.50
CA MET A 246 -67.64 -24.33 -10.20
C MET A 246 -68.89 -24.59 -9.34
N ALA A 247 -69.20 -23.73 -8.36
CA ALA A 247 -70.42 -23.87 -7.55
C ALA A 247 -71.70 -23.71 -8.37
N LYS A 248 -71.73 -22.78 -9.33
CA LYS A 248 -72.83 -22.64 -10.30
C LYS A 248 -72.96 -23.87 -11.20
N ALA A 249 -71.84 -24.46 -11.64
CA ALA A 249 -71.87 -25.71 -12.38
C ALA A 249 -72.47 -26.84 -11.54
N VAL A 250 -72.09 -26.95 -10.25
CA VAL A 250 -72.64 -27.94 -9.32
C VAL A 250 -74.13 -27.70 -9.01
N SER A 251 -74.62 -26.45 -8.97
CA SER A 251 -76.06 -26.19 -8.85
C SER A 251 -76.83 -26.59 -10.10
N VAL A 252 -76.29 -26.34 -11.30
CA VAL A 252 -76.88 -26.83 -12.56
C VAL A 252 -76.95 -28.37 -12.57
N PHE A 253 -75.92 -29.07 -12.04
CA PHE A 253 -75.97 -30.53 -11.88
C PHE A 253 -77.02 -30.99 -10.87
N ARG A 254 -77.19 -30.29 -9.74
CA ARG A 254 -78.26 -30.56 -8.77
C ARG A 254 -79.63 -30.35 -9.41
N ASP A 255 -79.82 -29.24 -10.12
CA ASP A 255 -81.08 -28.89 -10.76
C ASP A 255 -81.44 -29.91 -11.86
N ASN A 256 -80.44 -30.39 -12.61
CA ASN A 256 -80.60 -31.50 -13.55
C ASN A 256 -80.87 -32.86 -12.87
N ALA A 257 -80.33 -33.12 -11.67
CA ALA A 257 -80.64 -34.33 -10.91
C ALA A 257 -82.07 -34.29 -10.33
N ILE A 258 -82.55 -33.11 -9.93
CA ILE A 258 -83.94 -32.87 -9.51
C ILE A 258 -84.91 -33.00 -10.70
N GLU A 259 -84.51 -32.52 -11.88
CA GLU A 259 -85.31 -32.63 -13.10
C GLU A 259 -85.35 -34.08 -13.63
N ARG A 260 -84.24 -34.83 -13.50
CA ARG A 260 -84.17 -36.25 -13.86
C ARG A 260 -85.02 -37.14 -12.94
N ALA A 261 -85.12 -36.81 -11.65
CA ALA A 261 -86.02 -37.48 -10.71
C ALA A 261 -87.52 -37.15 -10.95
N ARG A 262 -87.84 -36.04 -11.65
CA ARG A 262 -89.20 -35.67 -12.07
C ARG A 262 -89.61 -36.31 -13.41
N ILE A 263 -88.64 -36.56 -14.28
CA ILE A 263 -88.86 -37.12 -15.62
C ILE A 263 -89.03 -38.65 -15.59
N GLU A 264 -88.45 -39.36 -14.62
CA GLU A 264 -88.55 -40.83 -14.52
C GLU A 264 -89.92 -41.35 -14.03
N ALA A 265 -90.89 -40.48 -13.69
CA ALA A 265 -92.24 -40.88 -13.27
C ALA A 265 -93.32 -40.82 -14.38
N ARG A 266 -92.98 -40.39 -15.61
CA ARG A 266 -93.91 -40.40 -16.76
C ARG A 266 -93.18 -40.58 -18.09
N ALA A 267 -92.92 -41.82 -18.49
CA ALA A 267 -92.93 -42.27 -19.90
C ALA A 267 -92.55 -43.77 -19.98
N GLU A 268 -93.46 -44.63 -19.53
CA GLU A 268 -93.46 -46.07 -19.78
C GLU A 268 -94.67 -46.39 -20.69
N ALA A 269 -94.62 -45.92 -21.94
CA ALA A 269 -95.44 -46.36 -23.08
C ALA A 269 -95.19 -45.39 -24.26
N ASP A 270 -94.52 -45.89 -25.30
CA ASP A 270 -94.64 -45.54 -26.74
C ASP A 270 -93.30 -45.80 -27.44
N ARG A 271 -93.02 -47.10 -27.56
CA ARG A 271 -92.20 -47.63 -28.66
C ARG A 271 -93.13 -47.71 -29.87
N ASP A 272 -92.95 -46.81 -30.82
CA ASP A 272 -92.66 -47.18 -32.21
C ASP A 272 -92.78 -45.95 -33.12
N VAL A 273 -91.74 -45.81 -33.95
CA VAL A 273 -91.56 -44.94 -35.15
C VAL A 273 -90.40 -43.95 -35.00
N SER A 274 -89.17 -44.42 -35.23
CA SER A 274 -88.17 -43.79 -36.13
C SER A 274 -86.84 -44.57 -36.09
N ASP A 275 -86.87 -45.82 -36.57
CA ASP A 275 -85.67 -46.64 -36.78
C ASP A 275 -84.90 -46.24 -38.07
N SER A 276 -85.23 -45.10 -38.69
CA SER A 276 -84.46 -44.51 -39.79
C SER A 276 -83.68 -43.25 -39.40
N GLU A 277 -84.14 -42.41 -38.46
CA GLU A 277 -83.33 -41.27 -37.98
C GLU A 277 -82.26 -41.67 -36.96
N ARG A 278 -82.48 -42.78 -36.23
CA ARG A 278 -81.51 -43.32 -35.27
C ARG A 278 -80.24 -43.79 -35.98
N ARG A 279 -80.35 -44.38 -37.17
CA ARG A 279 -79.20 -44.81 -37.98
C ARG A 279 -78.40 -43.63 -38.54
N ASP A 280 -79.04 -42.53 -38.93
CA ASP A 280 -78.33 -41.32 -39.40
C ASP A 280 -77.71 -40.53 -38.26
N ARG A 281 -78.38 -40.40 -37.10
CA ARG A 281 -77.79 -39.78 -35.90
C ARG A 281 -76.72 -40.65 -35.24
N GLU A 282 -76.85 -41.98 -35.24
CA GLU A 282 -75.80 -42.90 -34.80
C GLU A 282 -74.63 -42.89 -35.79
N ALA A 283 -74.87 -42.80 -37.10
CA ALA A 283 -73.80 -42.66 -38.09
C ALA A 283 -73.07 -41.31 -37.99
N GLN A 284 -73.79 -40.21 -37.78
CA GLN A 284 -73.21 -38.87 -37.57
C GLN A 284 -72.45 -38.81 -36.24
N LYS A 285 -73.04 -39.32 -35.13
CA LYS A 285 -72.35 -39.41 -33.83
C LYS A 285 -71.17 -40.37 -33.87
N ALA A 286 -71.23 -41.48 -34.61
CA ALA A 286 -70.11 -42.40 -34.77
C ALA A 286 -68.97 -41.76 -35.58
N ARG A 287 -69.29 -40.94 -36.60
CA ARG A 287 -68.29 -40.15 -37.33
C ARG A 287 -67.67 -39.07 -36.44
N GLU A 288 -68.47 -38.28 -35.72
CA GLU A 288 -67.97 -37.26 -34.79
C GLU A 288 -67.18 -37.88 -33.63
N ALA A 289 -67.63 -39.00 -33.08
CA ALA A 289 -66.90 -39.74 -32.06
C ALA A 289 -65.59 -40.33 -32.61
N SER A 290 -65.57 -40.83 -33.84
CA SER A 290 -64.34 -41.31 -34.49
C SER A 290 -63.35 -40.17 -34.79
N GLU A 291 -63.83 -39.00 -35.21
CA GLU A 291 -62.99 -37.81 -35.44
C GLU A 291 -62.42 -37.27 -34.12
N LEU A 292 -63.24 -37.23 -33.07
CA LEU A 292 -62.82 -36.84 -31.72
C LEU A 292 -61.82 -37.84 -31.14
N ASP A 293 -62.09 -39.15 -31.23
CA ASP A 293 -61.19 -40.22 -30.78
C ASP A 293 -59.84 -40.16 -31.51
N ARG A 294 -59.85 -39.88 -32.82
CA ARG A 294 -58.65 -39.68 -33.63
C ARG A 294 -57.85 -38.46 -33.18
N ALA A 295 -58.51 -37.31 -32.95
CA ALA A 295 -57.86 -36.10 -32.46
C ALA A 295 -57.29 -36.28 -31.03
N VAL A 296 -58.04 -36.92 -30.13
CA VAL A 296 -57.61 -37.22 -28.76
C VAL A 296 -56.44 -38.21 -28.76
N THR A 297 -56.48 -39.23 -29.61
CA THR A 297 -55.38 -40.20 -29.75
C THR A 297 -54.13 -39.53 -30.28
N ALA A 298 -54.24 -38.73 -31.35
CA ALA A 298 -53.11 -37.99 -31.92
C ALA A 298 -52.50 -37.00 -30.92
N LEU A 299 -53.33 -36.28 -30.15
CA LEU A 299 -52.88 -35.38 -29.10
C LEU A 299 -52.25 -36.15 -27.93
N GLY A 300 -52.82 -37.29 -27.54
CA GLY A 300 -52.29 -38.19 -26.51
C GLY A 300 -50.92 -38.76 -26.87
N ASP A 301 -50.73 -39.17 -28.14
CA ASP A 301 -49.45 -39.61 -28.67
C ASP A 301 -48.44 -38.47 -28.74
N GLY A 302 -48.86 -37.28 -29.17
CA GLY A 302 -48.04 -36.06 -29.14
C GLY A 302 -47.55 -35.73 -27.72
N LEU A 303 -48.45 -35.79 -26.73
CA LEU A 303 -48.11 -35.58 -25.32
C LEU A 303 -47.18 -36.67 -24.76
N ARG A 304 -47.36 -37.94 -25.17
CA ARG A 304 -46.43 -39.03 -24.80
C ARG A 304 -45.03 -38.79 -25.35
N ARG A 305 -44.93 -38.36 -26.60
CA ARG A 305 -43.65 -38.00 -27.24
C ARG A 305 -42.99 -36.81 -26.56
N LEU A 306 -43.75 -35.75 -26.30
CA LEU A 306 -43.28 -34.59 -25.55
C LEU A 306 -42.78 -34.97 -24.15
N ALA A 307 -43.52 -35.84 -23.43
CA ALA A 307 -43.10 -36.35 -22.13
C ALA A 307 -41.85 -37.24 -22.18
N ALA A 308 -41.59 -37.89 -23.31
CA ALA A 308 -40.36 -38.61 -23.60
C ALA A 308 -39.20 -37.70 -24.08
N GLY A 309 -39.41 -36.38 -24.11
CA GLY A 309 -38.41 -35.39 -24.52
C GLY A 309 -38.33 -35.16 -26.02
N ASP A 310 -39.29 -35.65 -26.81
CA ASP A 310 -39.31 -35.46 -28.27
C ASP A 310 -40.06 -34.19 -28.69
N LEU A 311 -39.32 -33.08 -28.74
CA LEU A 311 -39.77 -31.78 -29.20
C LEU A 311 -39.62 -31.59 -30.72
N ALA A 312 -39.05 -32.59 -31.41
CA ALA A 312 -38.96 -32.58 -32.85
C ALA A 312 -40.27 -33.00 -33.53
N SER A 313 -41.19 -33.58 -32.76
CA SER A 313 -42.45 -34.13 -33.25
C SER A 313 -43.53 -33.06 -33.42
N HIS A 314 -44.31 -33.15 -34.51
CA HIS A 314 -45.49 -32.32 -34.76
C HIS A 314 -46.65 -33.20 -35.21
N ILE A 315 -47.88 -32.75 -34.95
CA ILE A 315 -49.09 -33.40 -35.46
C ILE A 315 -49.32 -32.88 -36.89
N ALA A 316 -49.04 -33.74 -37.87
CA ALA A 316 -49.07 -33.40 -39.30
C ALA A 316 -50.48 -33.44 -39.91
N GLU A 317 -51.31 -34.40 -39.49
CA GLU A 317 -52.67 -34.53 -40.01
C GLU A 317 -53.60 -33.47 -39.41
N PRO A 318 -54.30 -32.67 -40.24
CA PRO A 318 -55.31 -31.74 -39.77
C PRO A 318 -56.49 -32.48 -39.12
N PHE A 319 -57.00 -31.92 -38.03
CA PHE A 319 -58.25 -32.36 -37.44
C PHE A 319 -59.42 -31.69 -38.15
N VAL A 320 -60.64 -32.13 -37.84
CA VAL A 320 -61.87 -31.42 -38.25
C VAL A 320 -61.86 -29.98 -37.75
N ALA A 321 -62.44 -29.06 -38.52
CA ALA A 321 -62.30 -27.60 -38.32
C ALA A 321 -62.56 -27.10 -36.88
N HIS A 322 -63.46 -27.74 -36.13
CA HIS A 322 -63.77 -27.35 -34.75
C HIS A 322 -62.78 -27.89 -33.70
N LEU A 323 -61.90 -28.84 -34.07
CA LEU A 323 -60.84 -29.41 -33.22
C LEU A 323 -59.43 -29.00 -33.66
N ASP A 324 -59.25 -28.49 -34.89
CA ASP A 324 -57.91 -28.21 -35.44
C ASP A 324 -57.13 -27.14 -34.66
N ALA A 325 -57.82 -26.24 -33.96
CA ALA A 325 -57.20 -25.29 -33.03
C ALA A 325 -56.35 -25.99 -31.94
N LEU A 326 -56.75 -27.19 -31.48
CA LEU A 326 -55.98 -27.96 -30.50
C LEU A 326 -54.66 -28.46 -31.09
N ARG A 327 -54.66 -28.84 -32.37
CA ARG A 327 -53.45 -29.25 -33.11
C ARG A 327 -52.49 -28.08 -33.24
N GLU A 328 -53.00 -26.92 -33.63
CA GLU A 328 -52.21 -25.69 -33.78
C GLU A 328 -51.63 -25.22 -32.46
N ASP A 329 -52.42 -25.15 -31.39
CA ASP A 329 -51.96 -24.77 -30.05
C ASP A 329 -50.90 -25.72 -29.51
N PHE A 330 -51.07 -27.04 -29.71
CA PHE A 330 -50.06 -28.04 -29.35
C PHE A 330 -48.77 -27.83 -30.13
N ASN A 331 -48.85 -27.77 -31.47
CA ASN A 331 -47.67 -27.61 -32.34
C ASN A 331 -46.93 -26.30 -32.04
N ASN A 332 -47.64 -25.18 -31.88
CA ASN A 332 -47.06 -23.88 -31.50
C ASN A 332 -46.35 -23.96 -30.14
N SER A 333 -46.93 -24.67 -29.17
CA SER A 333 -46.32 -24.85 -27.85
C SER A 333 -45.03 -25.66 -27.92
N VAL A 334 -45.03 -26.77 -28.69
CA VAL A 334 -43.83 -27.60 -28.91
C VAL A 334 -42.75 -26.81 -29.64
N GLU A 335 -43.12 -26.05 -30.68
CA GLU A 335 -42.19 -25.22 -31.44
C GLU A 335 -41.55 -24.13 -30.56
N LYS A 336 -42.35 -23.44 -29.72
CA LYS A 336 -41.82 -22.43 -28.81
C LYS A 336 -40.90 -23.02 -27.74
N LEU A 337 -41.23 -24.19 -27.22
CA LEU A 337 -40.39 -24.89 -26.24
C LEU A 337 -39.06 -25.34 -26.90
N ASN A 338 -39.14 -25.85 -28.14
CA ASN A 338 -37.98 -26.24 -28.94
C ASN A 338 -37.04 -25.05 -29.22
N GLU A 339 -37.59 -23.89 -29.64
CA GLU A 339 -36.81 -22.66 -29.86
C GLU A 339 -36.15 -22.16 -28.56
N THR A 340 -36.87 -22.25 -27.45
CA THR A 340 -36.35 -21.85 -26.13
C THR A 340 -35.18 -22.75 -25.70
N LEU A 341 -35.33 -24.08 -25.83
CA LEU A 341 -34.26 -25.02 -25.48
C LEU A 341 -33.04 -24.90 -26.39
N HIS A 342 -33.24 -24.57 -27.67
CA HIS A 342 -32.16 -24.21 -28.59
C HIS A 342 -31.37 -22.98 -28.11
N THR A 343 -32.08 -21.94 -27.70
CA THR A 343 -31.47 -20.71 -27.17
C THR A 343 -30.69 -21.01 -25.89
N VAL A 344 -31.24 -21.82 -24.99
CA VAL A 344 -30.57 -22.26 -23.76
C VAL A 344 -29.30 -23.05 -24.08
N GLY A 345 -29.34 -23.98 -25.05
CA GLY A 345 -28.16 -24.74 -25.48
C GLY A 345 -27.09 -23.90 -26.20
N ALA A 346 -27.49 -22.86 -26.94
CA ALA A 346 -26.55 -21.88 -27.49
C ALA A 346 -25.86 -21.10 -26.36
N ASN A 347 -26.61 -20.63 -25.38
CA ASN A 347 -26.07 -19.91 -24.21
C ASN A 347 -25.13 -20.80 -23.38
N ALA A 348 -25.49 -22.07 -23.15
CA ALA A 348 -24.66 -23.02 -22.42
C ALA A 348 -23.29 -23.24 -23.10
N ARG A 349 -23.28 -23.40 -24.42
CA ARG A 349 -22.04 -23.51 -25.20
C ARG A 349 -21.22 -22.22 -25.15
N ALA A 350 -21.86 -21.06 -25.22
CA ALA A 350 -21.19 -19.77 -25.09
C ALA A 350 -20.54 -19.61 -23.69
N ILE A 351 -21.24 -19.99 -22.62
CA ILE A 351 -20.71 -20.00 -21.25
C ILE A 351 -19.51 -20.95 -21.13
N GLY A 352 -19.62 -22.17 -21.67
CA GLY A 352 -18.51 -23.13 -21.66
C GLY A 352 -17.27 -22.63 -22.43
N ALA A 353 -17.47 -21.96 -23.57
CA ALA A 353 -16.39 -21.33 -24.32
C ALA A 353 -15.76 -20.18 -23.51
N GLY A 354 -16.56 -19.29 -22.93
CA GLY A 354 -16.09 -18.20 -22.09
C GLY A 354 -15.33 -18.69 -20.85
N ALA A 355 -15.80 -19.75 -20.19
CA ALA A 355 -15.11 -20.36 -19.05
C ALA A 355 -13.73 -20.93 -19.44
N ASN A 356 -13.61 -21.54 -20.62
CA ASN A 356 -12.31 -22.01 -21.14
C ASN A 356 -11.36 -20.84 -21.47
N GLU A 357 -11.88 -19.73 -21.97
CA GLU A 357 -11.10 -18.52 -22.28
C GLU A 357 -10.60 -17.84 -21.00
N ILE A 358 -11.46 -17.74 -19.97
CA ILE A 358 -11.05 -17.23 -18.65
C ILE A 358 -10.00 -18.15 -18.05
N ARG A 359 -10.14 -19.48 -18.13
CA ARG A 359 -9.12 -20.43 -17.66
C ARG A 359 -7.77 -20.20 -18.34
N SER A 360 -7.75 -20.10 -19.68
CA SER A 360 -6.51 -19.82 -20.40
C SER A 360 -5.88 -18.49 -20.01
N SER A 361 -6.70 -17.47 -19.71
CA SER A 361 -6.23 -16.16 -19.27
C SER A 361 -5.69 -16.21 -17.83
N ALA A 362 -6.32 -17.00 -16.95
CA ALA A 362 -5.87 -17.24 -15.59
C ALA A 362 -4.53 -17.98 -15.58
N ASP A 363 -4.35 -19.01 -16.42
CA ASP A 363 -3.06 -19.72 -16.57
C ASP A 363 -1.93 -18.76 -16.99
N GLN A 364 -2.19 -17.88 -17.96
CA GLN A 364 -1.24 -16.85 -18.39
C GLN A 364 -0.94 -15.84 -17.27
N LEU A 365 -1.96 -15.45 -16.49
CA LEU A 365 -1.79 -14.55 -15.37
C LEU A 365 -1.01 -15.22 -14.22
N SER A 366 -1.18 -16.53 -13.99
CA SER A 366 -0.39 -17.31 -13.05
C SER A 366 1.09 -17.24 -13.41
N GLN A 367 1.43 -17.58 -14.66
CA GLN A 367 2.81 -17.62 -15.12
C GLN A 367 3.48 -16.24 -15.06
N ARG A 368 2.72 -15.16 -15.34
CA ARG A 368 3.21 -13.79 -15.18
C ARG A 368 3.38 -13.40 -13.71
N THR A 369 2.48 -13.82 -12.84
CA THR A 369 2.54 -13.56 -11.39
C THR A 369 3.75 -14.27 -10.77
N GLU A 370 4.03 -15.51 -11.17
CA GLU A 370 5.24 -16.25 -10.77
C GLU A 370 6.52 -15.54 -11.23
N GLN A 371 6.59 -15.14 -12.50
CA GLN A 371 7.74 -14.40 -13.03
C GLN A 371 7.93 -13.05 -12.32
N GLN A 372 6.83 -12.38 -11.98
CA GLN A 372 6.84 -11.12 -11.25
C GLN A 372 7.31 -11.33 -9.81
N SER A 373 6.85 -12.39 -9.12
CA SER A 373 7.30 -12.75 -7.78
C SER A 373 8.81 -12.96 -7.73
N ALA A 374 9.35 -13.74 -8.67
CA ALA A 374 10.80 -13.93 -8.79
C ALA A 374 11.56 -12.60 -9.02
N SER A 375 10.99 -11.71 -9.83
CA SER A 375 11.60 -10.39 -10.10
C SER A 375 11.56 -9.46 -8.87
N VAL A 376 10.49 -9.54 -8.08
CA VAL A 376 10.33 -8.78 -6.83
C VAL A 376 11.30 -9.29 -5.77
N GLU A 377 11.46 -10.61 -5.61
CA GLU A 377 12.44 -11.21 -4.71
C GLU A 377 13.88 -10.81 -5.07
N GLU A 378 14.26 -10.90 -6.35
CA GLU A 378 15.60 -10.49 -6.80
C GLU A 378 15.84 -9.00 -6.57
N THR A 379 14.82 -8.16 -6.80
CA THR A 379 14.89 -6.71 -6.54
C THR A 379 15.01 -6.41 -5.06
N ALA A 380 14.27 -7.12 -4.20
CA ALA A 380 14.36 -6.96 -2.74
C ALA A 380 15.76 -7.32 -2.23
N ALA A 381 16.31 -8.46 -2.68
CA ALA A 381 17.66 -8.87 -2.32
C ALA A 381 18.73 -7.85 -2.77
N ALA A 382 18.64 -7.36 -4.00
CA ALA A 382 19.54 -6.33 -4.51
C ALA A 382 19.41 -5.01 -3.73
N LEU A 383 18.20 -4.61 -3.36
CA LEU A 383 17.96 -3.43 -2.54
C LEU A 383 18.53 -3.56 -1.14
N GLU A 384 18.49 -4.75 -0.54
CA GLU A 384 19.08 -5.00 0.79
C GLU A 384 20.61 -4.92 0.75
N GLU A 385 21.24 -5.43 -0.31
CA GLU A 385 22.68 -5.27 -0.55
C GLU A 385 23.05 -3.79 -0.76
N ILE A 386 22.29 -3.06 -1.57
CA ILE A 386 22.49 -1.62 -1.79
C ILE A 386 22.28 -0.83 -0.49
N THR A 387 21.26 -1.16 0.28
CA THR A 387 20.98 -0.51 1.57
C THR A 387 22.14 -0.69 2.54
N THR A 388 22.69 -1.90 2.60
CA THR A 388 23.86 -2.20 3.43
C THR A 388 25.09 -1.41 2.98
N THR A 389 25.39 -1.41 1.69
CA THR A 389 26.55 -0.69 1.13
C THR A 389 26.44 0.83 1.28
N VAL A 390 25.25 1.42 1.09
CA VAL A 390 25.03 2.86 1.33
C VAL A 390 25.17 3.21 2.80
N ARG A 391 24.68 2.36 3.71
CA ARG A 391 24.84 2.57 5.16
C ARG A 391 26.30 2.52 5.59
N ASP A 392 27.07 1.57 5.03
CA ASP A 392 28.52 1.49 5.25
C ASP A 392 29.26 2.67 4.65
N ALA A 393 28.86 3.14 3.46
CA ALA A 393 29.42 4.35 2.85
C ALA A 393 29.19 5.60 3.71
N ALA A 394 27.97 5.77 4.24
CA ALA A 394 27.64 6.85 5.16
C ALA A 394 28.52 6.81 6.42
N LYS A 395 28.69 5.62 7.03
CA LYS A 395 29.56 5.44 8.19
C LYS A 395 31.02 5.77 7.88
N ARG A 396 31.55 5.28 6.76
CA ARG A 396 32.92 5.57 6.33
C ARG A 396 33.14 7.06 6.03
N ALA A 397 32.14 7.74 5.47
CA ALA A 397 32.21 9.18 5.24
C ALA A 397 32.25 9.95 6.58
N GLU A 398 31.47 9.55 7.58
CA GLU A 398 31.52 10.12 8.93
C GLU A 398 32.90 9.94 9.58
N GLU A 399 33.46 8.73 9.52
CA GLU A 399 34.81 8.42 10.03
C GLU A 399 35.89 9.23 9.30
N ALA A 400 35.78 9.35 7.97
CA ALA A 400 36.68 10.18 7.16
C ALA A 400 36.57 11.67 7.55
N SER A 401 35.36 12.17 7.79
CA SER A 401 35.11 13.56 8.21
C SER A 401 35.84 13.86 9.53
N GLN A 402 35.75 12.95 10.51
CA GLN A 402 36.45 13.07 11.78
C GLN A 402 37.98 13.01 11.62
N LEU A 403 38.49 12.16 10.73
CA LEU A 403 39.91 12.08 10.43
C LEU A 403 40.41 13.40 9.81
N VAL A 404 39.71 13.92 8.82
CA VAL A 404 40.03 15.20 8.15
C VAL A 404 39.98 16.36 9.14
N ALA A 405 38.99 16.40 10.04
CA ALA A 405 38.91 17.42 11.09
C ALA A 405 40.12 17.40 12.04
N ARG A 406 40.59 16.21 12.44
CA ARG A 406 41.82 16.07 13.24
C ARG A 406 43.07 16.48 12.47
N THR A 407 43.17 16.11 11.19
CA THR A 407 44.28 16.50 10.32
C THR A 407 44.34 18.02 10.16
N ARG A 408 43.19 18.70 10.00
CA ARG A 408 43.10 20.16 9.95
C ARG A 408 43.70 20.81 11.19
N LEU A 409 43.29 20.36 12.38
CA LEU A 409 43.83 20.87 13.65
C LEU A 409 45.35 20.66 13.75
N GLY A 410 45.86 19.52 13.27
CA GLY A 410 47.29 19.23 13.20
C GLY A 410 48.04 20.18 12.27
N ALA A 411 47.49 20.47 11.09
CA ALA A 411 48.05 21.41 10.14
C ALA A 411 48.03 22.86 10.66
N GLU A 412 46.93 23.31 11.26
CA GLU A 412 46.80 24.63 11.90
C GLU A 412 47.87 24.83 13.00
N LYS A 413 48.04 23.82 13.87
CA LYS A 413 49.07 23.83 14.91
C LYS A 413 50.48 23.85 14.33
N SER A 414 50.73 23.10 13.26
CA SER A 414 52.02 23.10 12.55
C SER A 414 52.32 24.47 11.94
N GLY A 415 51.30 25.13 11.36
CA GLY A 415 51.40 26.50 10.87
C GLY A 415 51.74 27.52 11.98
N GLU A 416 51.17 27.36 13.18
CA GLU A 416 51.52 28.18 14.35
C GLU A 416 52.99 28.00 14.77
N VAL A 417 53.48 26.76 14.82
CA VAL A 417 54.88 26.45 15.15
C VAL A 417 55.83 27.06 14.12
N VAL A 418 55.52 26.95 12.83
CA VAL A 418 56.32 27.55 11.76
C VAL A 418 56.33 29.08 11.86
N ARG A 419 55.18 29.72 12.14
CA ARG A 419 55.14 31.19 12.38
C ARG A 419 56.04 31.62 13.54
N LYS A 420 56.05 30.85 14.64
CA LYS A 420 56.96 31.10 15.78
C LYS A 420 58.43 30.92 15.37
N ALA A 421 58.74 29.90 14.58
CA ALA A 421 60.10 29.65 14.08
C ALA A 421 60.60 30.78 13.15
N VAL A 422 59.75 31.28 12.24
CA VAL A 422 60.09 32.45 11.40
C VAL A 422 60.40 33.66 12.27
N SER A 423 59.56 33.95 13.27
CA SER A 423 59.77 35.08 14.17
C SER A 423 61.09 34.97 14.96
N ALA A 424 61.42 33.78 15.45
CA ALA A 424 62.70 33.53 16.13
C ALA A 424 63.90 33.72 15.18
N MET A 425 63.82 33.23 13.94
CA MET A 425 64.88 33.40 12.96
C MET A 425 65.07 34.87 12.54
N GLN A 426 63.99 35.66 12.43
CA GLN A 426 64.06 37.11 12.20
C GLN A 426 64.74 37.85 13.37
N GLN A 427 64.51 37.41 14.61
CA GLN A 427 65.23 37.96 15.77
C GLN A 427 66.73 37.63 15.72
N ILE A 428 67.10 36.42 15.29
CA ILE A 428 68.50 36.02 15.11
C ILE A 428 69.17 36.83 13.98
N GLU A 429 68.46 37.07 12.87
CA GLU A 429 68.94 37.90 11.76
C GLU A 429 69.23 39.33 12.26
N LYS A 430 68.27 39.92 12.97
CA LYS A 430 68.43 41.26 13.57
C LYS A 430 69.62 41.31 14.54
N SER A 431 69.73 40.34 15.44
CA SER A 431 70.84 40.26 16.39
C SER A 431 72.19 40.11 15.69
N SER A 432 72.26 39.34 14.60
CA SER A 432 73.47 39.19 13.79
C SER A 432 73.87 40.52 13.13
N GLY A 433 72.91 41.32 12.67
CA GLY A 433 73.14 42.68 12.18
C GLY A 433 73.68 43.64 13.25
N GLU A 434 73.10 43.59 14.46
CA GLU A 434 73.59 44.37 15.62
C GLU A 434 75.02 43.98 16.00
N ILE A 435 75.34 42.68 16.03
CA ILE A 435 76.70 42.19 16.27
C ILE A 435 77.65 42.72 15.18
N SER A 436 77.28 42.63 13.90
CA SER A 436 78.10 43.15 12.79
C SER A 436 78.42 44.64 12.95
N ASN A 437 77.47 45.44 13.44
CA ASN A 437 77.69 46.86 13.73
C ASN A 437 78.68 47.06 14.89
N ILE A 438 78.57 46.28 15.97
CA ILE A 438 79.50 46.32 17.11
C ILE A 438 80.92 45.95 16.65
N ILE A 439 81.07 44.91 15.83
CA ILE A 439 82.37 44.52 15.28
C ILE A 439 82.96 45.62 14.38
N GLY A 440 82.12 46.36 13.64
CA GLY A 440 82.53 47.56 12.91
C GLY A 440 83.13 48.62 13.83
N VAL A 441 82.46 48.94 14.94
CA VAL A 441 82.98 49.88 15.95
C VAL A 441 84.29 49.38 16.56
N ILE A 442 84.46 48.08 16.80
CA ILE A 442 85.71 47.50 17.32
C ILE A 442 86.86 47.65 16.32
N ASP A 443 86.61 47.44 15.01
CA ASP A 443 87.62 47.67 13.96
C ASP A 443 88.02 49.15 13.90
N ASP A 444 87.05 50.07 14.04
CA ASP A 444 87.31 51.52 14.10
C ASP A 444 88.15 51.90 15.34
N ILE A 445 87.84 51.34 16.51
CA ILE A 445 88.62 51.55 17.75
C ILE A 445 90.05 51.01 17.58
N ALA A 446 90.20 49.82 16.98
CA ALA A 446 91.50 49.24 16.70
C ALA A 446 92.31 50.12 15.73
N PHE A 447 91.68 50.67 14.70
CA PHE A 447 92.31 51.61 13.77
C PHE A 447 92.76 52.90 14.47
N GLN A 448 91.89 53.51 15.28
CA GLN A 448 92.22 54.69 16.08
C GLN A 448 93.38 54.41 17.05
N THR A 449 93.36 53.27 17.74
CA THR A 449 94.43 52.85 18.66
C THR A 449 95.76 52.66 17.94
N ASN A 450 95.74 52.07 16.74
CA ASN A 450 96.92 51.92 15.89
C ASN A 450 97.50 53.29 15.45
N LEU A 451 96.65 54.28 15.16
CA LEU A 451 97.09 55.66 14.85
C LEU A 451 97.64 56.38 16.08
N LEU A 452 97.00 56.25 17.25
CA LEU A 452 97.48 56.79 18.53
C LEU A 452 98.85 56.21 18.90
N ALA A 453 99.00 54.89 18.77
CA ALA A 453 100.26 54.19 19.02
C ALA A 453 101.37 54.60 18.03
N LEU A 454 101.02 54.82 16.77
CA LEU A 454 101.96 55.39 15.78
C LEU A 454 102.43 56.79 16.18
N ASN A 455 101.49 57.67 16.56
CA ASN A 455 101.82 59.03 17.01
C ASN A 455 102.70 59.00 18.28
N ALA A 456 102.38 58.15 19.24
CA ALA A 456 103.19 57.95 20.45
C ALA A 456 104.58 57.39 20.13
N GLY A 457 104.69 56.46 19.18
CA GLY A 457 105.97 55.92 18.73
C GLY A 457 106.85 56.97 18.05
N VAL A 458 106.24 57.86 17.25
CA VAL A 458 106.95 59.00 16.63
C VAL A 458 107.46 59.98 17.69
N GLU A 459 106.64 60.33 18.68
CA GLU A 459 107.05 61.26 19.75
C GLU A 459 108.11 60.61 20.68
N ALA A 460 108.03 59.30 20.91
CA ALA A 460 109.05 58.56 21.65
C ALA A 460 110.40 58.52 20.90
N ALA A 461 110.40 58.38 19.57
CA ALA A 461 111.59 58.48 18.74
C ALA A 461 112.19 59.91 18.78
N ARG A 462 111.33 60.93 18.87
CA ARG A 462 111.72 62.34 18.98
C ARG A 462 112.37 62.66 20.34
N ALA A 463 111.98 61.97 21.41
CA ALA A 463 112.56 62.12 22.75
C ALA A 463 113.92 61.42 22.95
N GLY A 464 114.47 60.76 21.93
CA GLY A 464 115.81 60.15 21.97
C GLY A 464 115.98 59.05 23.02
N ASP A 465 117.08 59.07 23.77
CA ASP A 465 117.39 58.02 24.76
C ASP A 465 116.39 57.93 25.92
N ALA A 466 115.73 59.05 26.27
CA ALA A 466 114.71 59.08 27.32
C ALA A 466 113.38 58.43 26.89
N GLY A 467 113.12 58.32 25.58
CA GLY A 467 111.89 57.78 25.00
C GLY A 467 111.91 56.28 24.70
N LYS A 468 113.05 55.59 24.85
CA LYS A 468 113.22 54.17 24.46
C LYS A 468 112.18 53.23 25.08
N GLY A 469 111.85 53.40 26.37
CA GLY A 469 110.81 52.61 27.02
C GLY A 469 109.40 52.86 26.47
N PHE A 470 109.07 54.13 26.18
CA PHE A 470 107.80 54.51 25.57
C PHE A 470 107.67 54.04 24.12
N ALA A 471 108.77 54.01 23.36
CA ALA A 471 108.79 53.50 21.99
C ALA A 471 108.45 52.00 21.93
N VAL A 472 108.96 51.20 22.86
CA VAL A 472 108.63 49.76 22.96
C VAL A 472 107.15 49.57 23.30
N VAL A 473 106.62 50.31 24.28
CA VAL A 473 105.20 50.24 24.63
C VAL A 473 104.32 50.68 23.45
N ALA A 474 104.69 51.75 22.74
CA ALA A 474 103.95 52.21 21.56
C ALA A 474 103.95 51.17 20.43
N GLN A 475 105.07 50.46 20.21
CA GLN A 475 105.12 49.37 19.25
C GLN A 475 104.24 48.18 19.67
N GLU A 476 104.26 47.79 20.95
CA GLU A 476 103.43 46.70 21.47
C GLU A 476 101.93 47.02 21.38
N VAL A 477 101.53 48.25 21.73
CA VAL A 477 100.14 48.72 21.59
C VAL A 477 99.73 48.75 20.12
N ARG A 478 100.62 49.13 19.22
CA ARG A 478 100.36 49.12 17.77
C ARG A 478 100.16 47.70 17.24
N GLU A 479 101.00 46.76 17.64
CA GLU A 479 100.90 45.35 17.25
C GLU A 479 99.61 44.71 17.81
N LEU A 480 99.26 45.03 19.05
CA LEU A 480 97.99 44.62 19.65
C LEU A 480 96.79 45.20 18.90
N ALA A 481 96.83 46.47 18.52
CA ALA A 481 95.77 47.12 17.73
C ALA A 481 95.62 46.48 16.34
N GLN A 482 96.72 46.14 15.67
CA GLN A 482 96.69 45.41 14.40
C GLN A 482 96.12 44.00 14.55
N ARG A 483 96.47 43.28 15.62
CA ARG A 483 95.88 41.97 15.95
C ARG A 483 94.38 42.07 16.21
N SER A 484 93.94 43.08 16.96
CA SER A 484 92.52 43.35 17.21
C SER A 484 91.74 43.66 15.93
N ALA A 485 92.29 44.50 15.03
CA ALA A 485 91.67 44.79 13.73
C ALA A 485 91.56 43.54 12.85
N LYS A 486 92.60 42.70 12.82
CA LYS A 486 92.56 41.42 12.10
C LYS A 486 91.48 40.49 12.65
N ALA A 487 91.43 40.31 13.97
CA ALA A 487 90.41 39.48 14.63
C ALA A 487 89.00 40.03 14.40
N ALA A 488 88.81 41.35 14.46
CA ALA A 488 87.53 41.99 14.16
C ALA A 488 87.08 41.69 12.72
N LYS A 489 87.97 41.77 11.73
CA LYS A 489 87.66 41.42 10.34
C LYS A 489 87.30 39.95 10.14
N GLU A 490 88.01 39.03 10.81
CA GLU A 490 87.69 37.60 10.78
C GLU A 490 86.31 37.31 11.40
N ILE A 491 86.00 37.91 12.56
CA ILE A 491 84.67 37.80 13.18
C ILE A 491 83.60 38.41 12.29
N LYS A 492 83.85 39.56 11.67
CA LYS A 492 82.91 40.21 10.74
C LYS A 492 82.57 39.30 9.56
N ALA A 493 83.55 38.62 8.99
CA ALA A 493 83.33 37.65 7.91
C ALA A 493 82.47 36.46 8.37
N LEU A 494 82.73 35.92 9.57
CA LEU A 494 81.93 34.82 10.15
C LEU A 494 80.49 35.23 10.44
N ILE A 495 80.28 36.43 10.98
CA ILE A 495 78.94 36.97 11.27
C ILE A 495 78.18 37.27 9.98
N SER A 496 78.85 37.83 8.95
CA SER A 496 78.24 38.03 7.63
C SER A 496 77.80 36.70 7.00
N THR A 497 78.63 35.66 7.10
CA THR A 497 78.30 34.32 6.60
C THR A 497 77.12 33.72 7.36
N SER A 498 77.14 33.83 8.69
CA SER A 498 76.04 33.40 9.57
C SER A 498 74.74 34.13 9.24
N GLY A 499 74.80 35.44 8.98
CA GLY A 499 73.65 36.24 8.55
C GLY A 499 73.04 35.73 7.25
N SER A 500 73.87 35.39 6.25
CA SER A 500 73.41 34.79 4.99
C SER A 500 72.74 33.42 5.19
N HIS A 501 73.29 32.57 6.07
CA HIS A 501 72.66 31.29 6.43
C HIS A 501 71.32 31.48 7.13
N VAL A 502 71.22 32.43 8.06
CA VAL A 502 69.96 32.75 8.75
C VAL A 502 68.93 33.27 7.74
N GLN A 503 69.30 34.18 6.84
CA GLN A 503 68.40 34.69 5.80
C GLN A 503 67.87 33.57 4.88
N THR A 504 68.74 32.64 4.49
CA THR A 504 68.34 31.44 3.73
C THR A 504 67.38 30.57 4.54
N GLY A 505 67.65 30.37 5.84
CA GLY A 505 66.77 29.66 6.76
C GLY A 505 65.40 30.31 6.91
N VAL A 506 65.33 31.64 7.07
CA VAL A 506 64.08 32.40 7.09
C VAL A 506 63.27 32.18 5.81
N SER A 507 63.92 32.20 4.64
CA SER A 507 63.27 31.96 3.35
C SER A 507 62.64 30.56 3.27
N LEU A 508 63.42 29.51 3.59
CA LEU A 508 62.96 28.12 3.54
C LEU A 508 61.82 27.83 4.53
N VAL A 509 61.91 28.36 5.75
CA VAL A 509 60.85 28.23 6.75
C VAL A 509 59.60 29.02 6.33
N GLY A 510 59.77 30.17 5.67
CA GLY A 510 58.68 30.94 5.08
C GLY A 510 57.96 30.20 3.94
N GLU A 511 58.70 29.55 3.04
CA GLU A 511 58.14 28.67 2.00
C GLU A 511 57.38 27.48 2.60
N THR A 512 57.95 26.87 3.64
CA THR A 512 57.28 25.80 4.40
C THR A 512 55.96 26.28 5.02
N GLY A 513 55.94 27.52 5.54
CA GLY A 513 54.72 28.15 6.06
C GLY A 513 53.64 28.32 5.00
N LYS A 514 53.99 28.77 3.79
CA LYS A 514 53.06 28.88 2.66
C LYS A 514 52.52 27.53 2.21
N ALA A 515 53.36 26.50 2.17
CA ALA A 515 52.95 25.14 1.81
C ALA A 515 51.97 24.56 2.85
N LEU A 516 52.20 24.80 4.14
CA LEU A 516 51.26 24.41 5.20
C LEU A 516 49.92 25.14 5.09
N ASP A 517 49.93 26.43 4.75
CA ASP A 517 48.71 27.22 4.57
C ASP A 517 47.86 26.68 3.40
N ALA A 518 48.51 26.29 2.30
CA ALA A 518 47.85 25.60 1.18
C ALA A 518 47.23 24.26 1.60
N ILE A 519 47.97 23.44 2.38
CA ILE A 519 47.44 22.18 2.92
C ILE A 519 46.21 22.42 3.81
N VAL A 520 46.21 23.46 4.65
CA VAL A 520 45.03 23.80 5.47
C VAL A 520 43.82 24.09 4.59
N HIS A 521 44.01 24.83 3.49
CA HIS A 521 42.93 25.12 2.54
C HIS A 521 42.41 23.87 1.84
N GLU A 522 43.30 23.01 1.31
CA GLU A 522 42.91 21.74 0.68
C GLU A 522 42.17 20.82 1.66
N VAL A 523 42.61 20.74 2.91
CA VAL A 523 41.96 19.94 3.95
C VAL A 523 40.56 20.49 4.29
N GLN A 524 40.35 21.81 4.21
CA GLN A 524 39.02 22.41 4.37
C GLN A 524 38.08 22.01 3.22
N GLU A 525 38.55 22.06 1.96
CA GLU A 525 37.76 21.61 0.81
C GLU A 525 37.42 20.12 0.91
N ILE A 526 38.38 19.28 1.29
CA ILE A 526 38.14 17.85 1.53
C ILE A 526 37.07 17.66 2.61
N ASN A 527 37.13 18.42 3.70
CA ASN A 527 36.12 18.33 4.76
C ASN A 527 34.72 18.65 4.24
N GLN A 528 34.59 19.69 3.41
CA GLN A 528 33.32 20.08 2.80
C GLN A 528 32.78 18.98 1.86
N HIS A 529 33.63 18.38 1.02
CA HIS A 529 33.23 17.27 0.15
C HIS A 529 32.80 16.03 0.93
N VAL A 530 33.56 15.65 1.96
CA VAL A 530 33.22 14.48 2.78
C VAL A 530 31.91 14.71 3.54
N HIS A 531 31.65 15.93 4.01
CA HIS A 531 30.37 16.28 4.62
C HIS A 531 29.20 16.15 3.64
N ALA A 532 29.36 16.66 2.41
CA ALA A 532 28.36 16.51 1.36
C ALA A 532 28.09 15.04 0.98
N ILE A 533 29.13 14.20 0.95
CA ILE A 533 28.99 12.75 0.72
C ILE A 533 28.20 12.11 1.87
N ALA A 534 28.52 12.42 3.13
CA ALA A 534 27.81 11.87 4.28
C ALA A 534 26.32 12.26 4.28
N GLU A 535 26.01 13.50 3.93
CA GLU A 535 24.64 14.01 3.81
C GLU A 535 23.89 13.29 2.66
N ALA A 536 24.50 13.21 1.47
CA ALA A 536 23.92 12.52 0.32
C ALA A 536 23.70 11.02 0.58
N SER A 537 24.64 10.33 1.24
CA SER A 537 24.48 8.92 1.60
C SER A 537 23.38 8.72 2.64
N ARG A 538 23.19 9.66 3.58
CA ARG A 538 22.08 9.62 4.54
C ARG A 538 20.73 9.82 3.83
N GLU A 539 20.65 10.74 2.88
CA GLU A 539 19.44 10.96 2.07
C GLU A 539 19.13 9.73 1.19
N GLN A 540 20.14 9.14 0.54
CA GLN A 540 19.99 7.89 -0.21
C GLN A 540 19.50 6.74 0.68
N SER A 541 20.01 6.62 1.91
CA SER A 541 19.54 5.59 2.86
C SER A 541 18.06 5.77 3.21
N ILE A 542 17.58 7.01 3.31
CA ILE A 542 16.15 7.29 3.55
C ILE A 542 15.33 6.91 2.31
N GLY A 543 15.78 7.33 1.12
CA GLY A 543 15.11 6.99 -0.14
C GLY A 543 15.04 5.48 -0.39
N LEU A 544 16.11 4.74 -0.09
CA LEU A 544 16.11 3.27 -0.19
C LEU A 544 15.12 2.62 0.78
N GLN A 545 14.90 3.20 1.95
CA GLN A 545 13.92 2.69 2.91
C GLN A 545 12.47 2.86 2.40
N GLU A 546 12.19 3.97 1.71
CA GLU A 546 10.91 4.18 1.01
C GLU A 546 10.75 3.20 -0.16
N ILE A 547 11.80 2.98 -0.96
CA ILE A 547 11.77 1.99 -2.06
C ILE A 547 11.54 0.59 -1.50
N ASN A 548 12.19 0.21 -0.40
CA ASN A 548 11.99 -1.09 0.23
C ASN A 548 10.52 -1.29 0.67
N THR A 549 9.90 -0.23 1.19
CA THR A 549 8.46 -0.24 1.54
C THR A 549 7.57 -0.43 0.30
N ALA A 550 7.90 0.23 -0.81
CA ALA A 550 7.19 0.08 -2.07
C ALA A 550 7.34 -1.34 -2.65
N VAL A 551 8.52 -1.94 -2.56
CA VAL A 551 8.76 -3.33 -2.99
C VAL A 551 7.97 -4.32 -2.14
N ASN A 552 7.91 -4.12 -0.82
CA ASN A 552 7.09 -4.95 0.06
C ASN A 552 5.58 -4.84 -0.29
N THR A 553 5.13 -3.65 -0.69
CA THR A 553 3.74 -3.45 -1.19
C THR A 553 3.52 -4.17 -2.52
N MET A 554 4.50 -4.16 -3.43
CA MET A 554 4.45 -4.92 -4.68
C MET A 554 4.43 -6.43 -4.44
N ASP A 555 5.19 -6.93 -3.47
CA ASP A 555 5.17 -8.35 -3.09
C ASP A 555 3.77 -8.77 -2.61
N GLN A 556 3.18 -7.99 -1.70
CA GLN A 556 1.83 -8.23 -1.20
C GLN A 556 0.77 -8.21 -2.33
N GLY A 557 0.88 -7.26 -3.27
CA GLY A 557 0.02 -7.23 -4.45
C GLY A 557 0.23 -8.43 -5.38
N THR A 558 1.47 -8.93 -5.48
CA THR A 558 1.80 -10.12 -6.28
C THR A 558 1.20 -11.38 -5.64
N GLN A 559 1.25 -11.51 -4.31
CA GLN A 559 0.59 -12.60 -3.58
C GLN A 559 -0.94 -12.55 -3.72
N GLN A 560 -1.55 -11.36 -3.66
CA GLN A 560 -2.99 -11.20 -3.93
C GLN A 560 -3.36 -11.59 -5.36
N ASN A 561 -2.53 -11.26 -6.34
CA ASN A 561 -2.74 -11.70 -7.72
C ASN A 561 -2.69 -13.22 -7.84
N ALA A 562 -1.77 -13.89 -7.13
CA ALA A 562 -1.70 -15.35 -7.12
C ALA A 562 -2.99 -15.96 -6.54
N ALA A 563 -3.48 -15.44 -5.40
CA ALA A 563 -4.74 -15.88 -4.82
C ALA A 563 -5.95 -15.64 -5.74
N MET A 564 -6.02 -14.48 -6.40
CA MET A 564 -7.07 -14.18 -7.38
C MET A 564 -7.03 -15.10 -8.60
N VAL A 565 -5.83 -15.49 -9.04
CA VAL A 565 -5.65 -16.44 -10.14
C VAL A 565 -6.16 -17.83 -9.76
N GLU A 566 -5.85 -18.31 -8.55
CA GLU A 566 -6.37 -19.58 -8.04
C GLU A 566 -7.90 -19.57 -7.97
N GLU A 567 -8.48 -18.49 -7.42
CA GLU A 567 -9.94 -18.32 -7.33
C GLU A 567 -10.60 -18.26 -8.72
N SER A 568 -10.03 -17.48 -9.65
CA SER A 568 -10.54 -17.35 -11.03
C SER A 568 -10.46 -18.67 -11.79
N THR A 569 -9.40 -19.45 -11.57
CA THR A 569 -9.23 -20.78 -12.16
C THR A 569 -10.28 -21.75 -11.63
N ALA A 570 -10.51 -21.77 -10.32
CA ALA A 570 -11.55 -22.59 -9.68
C ALA A 570 -12.96 -22.20 -10.16
N ALA A 571 -13.27 -20.91 -10.20
CA ALA A 571 -14.55 -20.40 -10.70
C ALA A 571 -14.79 -20.78 -12.17
N SER A 572 -13.76 -20.67 -13.01
CA SER A 572 -13.82 -21.07 -14.42
C SER A 572 -14.05 -22.57 -14.59
N HIS A 573 -13.41 -23.40 -13.76
CA HIS A 573 -13.63 -24.84 -13.76
C HIS A 573 -15.07 -25.22 -13.37
N ASN A 574 -15.61 -24.55 -12.36
CA ASN A 574 -17.00 -24.74 -11.94
C ASN A 574 -17.98 -24.32 -13.05
N LEU A 575 -17.79 -23.16 -13.67
CA LEU A 575 -18.63 -22.71 -14.80
C LEU A 575 -18.58 -23.66 -15.99
N ALA A 576 -17.39 -24.18 -16.34
CA ALA A 576 -17.24 -25.16 -17.40
C ALA A 576 -17.98 -26.47 -17.07
N THR A 577 -17.93 -26.91 -15.80
CA THR A 577 -18.64 -28.10 -15.32
C THR A 577 -20.15 -27.90 -15.37
N GLU A 578 -20.66 -26.75 -14.92
CA GLU A 578 -22.09 -26.43 -14.94
C GLU A 578 -22.63 -26.32 -16.37
N ALA A 579 -21.86 -25.69 -17.27
CA ALA A 579 -22.19 -25.63 -18.70
C ALA A 579 -22.21 -27.01 -19.36
N ALA A 580 -21.28 -27.91 -18.99
CA ALA A 580 -21.28 -29.28 -19.46
C ALA A 580 -22.47 -30.08 -18.94
N ALA A 581 -22.81 -29.93 -17.64
CA ALA A 581 -23.97 -30.55 -17.03
C ALA A 581 -25.29 -30.10 -17.70
N LEU A 582 -25.42 -28.79 -17.99
CA LEU A 582 -26.59 -28.25 -18.69
C LEU A 582 -26.70 -28.79 -20.12
N ASN A 583 -25.59 -28.89 -20.85
CA ASN A 583 -25.58 -29.50 -22.18
C ASN A 583 -25.98 -30.99 -22.14
N ASN A 584 -25.53 -31.73 -21.12
CA ASN A 584 -25.94 -33.13 -20.93
C ASN A 584 -27.44 -33.26 -20.62
N LEU A 585 -28.01 -32.36 -19.81
CA LEU A 585 -29.45 -32.29 -19.55
C LEU A 585 -30.24 -31.97 -20.82
N LEU A 586 -29.77 -31.01 -21.62
CA LEU A 586 -30.38 -30.68 -22.91
C LEU A 586 -30.30 -31.84 -23.91
N GLY A 587 -29.24 -32.65 -23.85
CA GLY A 587 -29.08 -33.84 -24.68
C GLY A 587 -30.14 -34.93 -24.45
N GLN A 588 -30.92 -34.84 -23.37
CA GLN A 588 -32.07 -35.72 -23.12
C GLN A 588 -33.27 -35.37 -24.01
N PHE A 589 -33.31 -34.15 -24.57
CA PHE A 589 -34.37 -33.70 -25.46
C PHE A 589 -33.98 -33.86 -26.93
N ARG A 590 -34.89 -34.36 -27.75
CA ARG A 590 -34.77 -34.34 -29.22
C ARG A 590 -35.34 -33.04 -29.73
N LEU A 591 -34.48 -32.17 -30.26
CA LEU A 591 -34.87 -30.88 -30.86
C LEU A 591 -34.87 -30.99 -32.39
N THR A 592 -35.72 -30.23 -33.08
CA THR A 592 -35.68 -30.15 -34.55
C THR A 592 -34.42 -29.41 -35.02
N GLY A 593 -33.87 -29.82 -36.17
CA GLY A 593 -32.73 -29.15 -36.81
C GLY A 593 -31.35 -29.51 -36.27
N THR A 594 -31.25 -30.42 -35.29
CA THR A 594 -29.98 -30.98 -34.83
C THR A 594 -29.79 -32.40 -35.37
N GLY A 595 -28.79 -32.60 -36.24
CA GLY A 595 -27.98 -33.81 -36.09
C GLY A 595 -27.53 -33.81 -34.63
N GLY A 596 -27.94 -34.83 -33.87
CA GLY A 596 -28.25 -34.71 -32.44
C GLY A 596 -27.18 -34.05 -31.58
N PHE A 597 -27.58 -33.69 -30.35
CA PHE A 597 -26.70 -33.36 -29.23
C PHE A 597 -25.81 -34.56 -28.80
N THR A 598 -25.37 -35.39 -29.75
CA THR A 598 -24.32 -36.35 -29.52
C THR A 598 -23.07 -35.56 -29.18
N THR A 599 -22.69 -35.67 -27.91
CA THR A 599 -21.38 -35.34 -27.37
C THR A 599 -20.34 -35.57 -28.47
N SER A 600 -19.74 -34.50 -28.99
CA SER A 600 -18.55 -34.67 -29.80
C SER A 600 -17.56 -35.42 -28.91
N ALA A 601 -17.26 -36.67 -29.29
CA ALA A 601 -16.12 -37.40 -28.76
C ALA A 601 -14.90 -36.46 -28.80
N PRO A 602 -13.99 -36.55 -27.82
CA PRO A 602 -12.82 -35.69 -27.80
C PRO A 602 -12.09 -35.87 -29.12
N ILE A 603 -12.08 -34.83 -29.95
CA ILE A 603 -11.29 -34.84 -31.16
C ILE A 603 -9.85 -34.86 -30.66
N ALA A 604 -9.23 -36.04 -30.74
CA ALA A 604 -7.78 -36.16 -30.68
C ALA A 604 -7.25 -35.28 -31.82
N THR A 605 -6.82 -34.08 -31.46
CA THR A 605 -6.11 -33.17 -32.35
C THR A 605 -4.76 -33.80 -32.66
N THR A 606 -4.70 -34.59 -33.74
CA THR A 606 -3.44 -34.73 -34.46
C THR A 606 -3.00 -33.32 -34.86
N PRO A 607 -1.77 -32.88 -34.53
CA PRO A 607 -1.32 -31.54 -34.84
C PRO A 607 -1.26 -31.36 -36.35
N ARG A 608 -2.24 -30.64 -36.90
CA ARG A 608 -2.24 -30.21 -38.29
C ARG A 608 -1.21 -29.09 -38.42
N ALA A 609 -0.17 -29.37 -39.20
CA ALA A 609 0.89 -28.45 -39.59
C ALA A 609 0.31 -27.07 -39.98
N ALA A 610 0.79 -26.04 -39.27
CA ALA A 610 0.46 -24.65 -39.51
C ALA A 610 0.85 -24.25 -40.95
N ALA A 611 -0.10 -23.62 -41.64
CA ALA A 611 0.16 -22.95 -42.91
C ALA A 611 1.08 -21.74 -42.68
N ARG A 612 2.08 -21.61 -43.56
CA ARG A 612 3.09 -20.55 -43.63
C ARG A 612 2.48 -19.13 -43.61
N PRO A 613 3.08 -18.18 -42.87
CA PRO A 613 2.97 -16.77 -43.18
C PRO A 613 3.81 -16.42 -44.43
N ALA A 614 3.32 -15.48 -45.24
CA ALA A 614 4.01 -14.94 -46.39
C ALA A 614 5.28 -14.15 -46.00
N ALA A 615 6.26 -14.19 -46.90
CA ALA A 615 7.62 -13.71 -46.72
C ALA A 615 7.76 -12.18 -46.57
N ARG A 616 8.64 -11.77 -45.64
CA ARG A 616 9.45 -10.54 -45.73
C ARG A 616 10.91 -10.88 -45.42
N SER A 617 11.80 -10.16 -46.09
CA SER A 617 13.19 -10.48 -46.47
C SER A 617 14.17 -10.90 -45.36
N PRO A 618 15.24 -11.65 -45.70
CA PRO A 618 16.17 -12.22 -44.74
C PRO A 618 17.24 -11.21 -44.30
N VAL A 619 17.41 -11.05 -42.99
CA VAL A 619 18.65 -10.51 -42.42
C VAL A 619 19.71 -11.62 -42.46
N ARG A 620 20.86 -11.28 -43.03
CA ARG A 620 22.00 -12.15 -43.31
C ARG A 620 22.54 -12.77 -42.02
N VAL A 621 22.41 -14.10 -41.88
CA VAL A 621 23.03 -14.86 -40.79
C VAL A 621 24.47 -15.18 -41.17
N ALA A 622 25.41 -14.73 -40.34
CA ALA A 622 26.81 -15.14 -40.39
C ALA A 622 26.96 -16.56 -39.81
N ARG A 623 27.84 -17.35 -40.43
CA ARG A 623 28.12 -18.77 -40.19
C ARG A 623 28.48 -19.10 -38.73
N GLU A 624 28.12 -20.34 -38.39
CA GLU A 624 28.51 -21.13 -37.22
C GLU A 624 29.95 -20.86 -36.76
N GLY A 625 30.04 -20.33 -35.55
CA GLY A 625 31.21 -20.37 -34.70
C GLY A 625 30.78 -20.91 -33.34
N THR A 626 31.39 -22.02 -32.94
CA THR A 626 31.31 -22.69 -31.62
C THR A 626 31.03 -21.74 -30.45
N ALA A 627 29.77 -21.66 -30.00
CA ALA A 627 29.40 -20.92 -28.80
C ALA A 627 29.43 -21.87 -27.58
N ARG A 628 30.52 -21.80 -26.82
CA ARG A 628 30.53 -22.24 -25.41
C ARG A 628 29.51 -21.39 -24.63
N PRO A 629 28.86 -21.95 -23.59
CA PRO A 629 27.93 -21.20 -22.75
C PRO A 629 28.64 -19.98 -22.14
N ALA A 630 28.14 -18.79 -22.45
CA ALA A 630 28.64 -17.55 -21.86
C ALA A 630 28.22 -17.50 -20.39
N ALA A 631 29.18 -17.23 -19.50
CA ALA A 631 28.92 -17.10 -18.08
C ALA A 631 28.05 -15.87 -17.79
N SER A 632 27.10 -16.04 -16.88
CA SER A 632 26.23 -14.98 -16.36
C SER A 632 27.03 -13.74 -15.93
N PRO A 633 26.60 -12.51 -16.30
CA PRO A 633 27.20 -11.26 -15.84
C PRO A 633 27.25 -11.15 -14.31
N ALA A 634 26.29 -11.76 -13.61
CA ALA A 634 26.25 -11.80 -12.14
C ALA A 634 27.38 -12.68 -11.56
N ARG A 635 27.70 -13.83 -12.20
CA ARG A 635 28.88 -14.65 -11.81
C ARG A 635 30.20 -13.95 -12.13
N ALA A 636 30.27 -13.20 -13.23
CA ALA A 636 31.46 -12.44 -13.60
C ALA A 636 31.73 -11.27 -12.64
N LEU A 637 30.67 -10.64 -12.12
CA LEU A 637 30.78 -9.61 -11.09
C LEU A 637 31.20 -10.23 -9.74
N GLY A 638 30.58 -11.34 -9.34
CA GLY A 638 30.96 -12.09 -8.13
C GLY A 638 32.42 -12.56 -8.15
N GLN A 639 32.92 -13.04 -9.29
CA GLN A 639 34.33 -13.43 -9.44
C GLN A 639 35.29 -12.22 -9.44
N LYS A 640 34.88 -11.07 -9.99
CA LYS A 640 35.69 -9.84 -9.92
C LYS A 640 35.77 -9.28 -8.50
N ILE A 641 34.69 -9.38 -7.73
CA ILE A 641 34.67 -8.98 -6.32
C ILE A 641 35.50 -9.96 -5.48
N ALA A 642 35.36 -11.27 -5.70
CA ALA A 642 36.18 -12.28 -5.03
C ALA A 642 37.68 -12.12 -5.32
N ASN A 643 38.06 -11.77 -6.55
CA ASN A 643 39.46 -11.50 -6.92
C ASN A 643 39.97 -10.13 -6.43
N ALA A 644 39.09 -9.14 -6.22
CA ALA A 644 39.46 -7.83 -5.69
C ALA A 644 39.70 -7.85 -4.16
N PHE A 645 39.12 -8.83 -3.45
CA PHE A 645 39.24 -8.96 -1.99
C PHE A 645 40.02 -10.21 -1.52
N GLY A 646 40.34 -11.15 -2.41
CA GLY A 646 40.93 -12.45 -2.06
C GLY A 646 42.32 -12.70 -2.67
N ALA A 647 43.35 -12.04 -2.17
CA ALA A 647 44.74 -12.47 -2.33
C ALA A 647 45.29 -12.90 -0.97
N GLY A 648 45.24 -14.20 -0.67
CA GLY A 648 45.96 -14.79 0.44
C GLY A 648 45.27 -15.94 1.16
N SER A 649 45.15 -17.10 0.52
CA SER A 649 45.49 -18.41 1.11
C SER A 649 45.01 -19.55 0.20
N SER A 650 45.98 -20.34 -0.23
CA SER A 650 45.78 -21.61 -0.91
C SER A 650 45.45 -22.70 0.12
N THR A 651 44.28 -23.31 0.04
CA THR A 651 44.06 -24.69 0.51
C THR A 651 43.03 -25.37 -0.39
N SER A 652 43.46 -26.46 -1.03
CA SER A 652 42.63 -27.36 -1.83
C SER A 652 41.45 -27.92 -1.04
N PRO A 653 40.27 -28.16 -1.67
CA PRO A 653 39.18 -28.84 -1.00
C PRO A 653 39.38 -30.36 -1.08
N SER A 654 39.36 -31.02 0.08
CA SER A 654 39.09 -32.45 0.19
C SER A 654 37.59 -32.72 0.05
N GLN A 655 37.24 -33.69 -0.80
CA GLN A 655 36.00 -34.49 -0.73
C GLN A 655 35.82 -34.99 0.73
N ASP A 656 34.65 -35.10 1.35
CA ASP A 656 33.36 -35.71 0.91
C ASP A 656 32.26 -35.36 1.99
N PRO A 657 31.04 -35.97 2.05
CA PRO A 657 29.75 -35.26 2.05
C PRO A 657 28.92 -35.36 3.36
N ASP A 658 27.64 -34.95 3.26
CA ASP A 658 26.55 -34.97 4.25
C ASP A 658 26.50 -33.83 5.28
N TRP A 659 25.39 -33.08 5.30
CA TRP A 659 24.32 -33.23 6.29
C TRP A 659 23.09 -32.39 5.90
N THR A 660 21.95 -33.06 5.92
CA THR A 660 20.56 -32.57 6.01
C THR A 660 20.25 -31.93 7.38
N GLU A 661 19.16 -31.14 7.43
CA GLU A 661 18.52 -30.46 8.59
C GLU A 661 19.33 -29.25 9.13
N PHE A 662 18.83 -28.01 9.06
CA PHE A 662 17.56 -27.47 9.60
C PHE A 662 17.06 -26.24 8.84
#